data_AF-A0A8H5ZZT7-F1
#
_entry.id   AF-A0A8H5ZZT7-F1
#
_cell.length_a   1.000
_cell.length_b   1.000
_cell.length_c   1.000
_cell.angle_alpha   90.00
_cell.angle_beta   90.00
_cell.angle_gamma   90.00
#
_symmetry.space_group_name_H-M   'P 1'
#
loop_
_entity.id
_entity.type
_entity.pdbx_description
1 polymer ?
#
loop_
_entity_poly.entity_id
_entity_poly.type
_entity_poly.pdbx_seq_one_letter_code
_entity_poly.pdbx_strand_id
1 'polypeptide(L)'
;MFRKMIGREKIDEGILNEAKELTQLPQGVLKGVIRGLRKINPAVNDDDYYAIFLKCKEEGLYRHKSRRFQTLSHLRCLIQIDKAAAERVLPHTVPPDNILHALERLLAQEIVTRQAATAAAFRFVTGCGQHIASQHLRPEVSVIEMVLFARTAGQISEKVATLAQTAYFLLLGPDEVSRIQQKEGIPGNENWALFEAAQKEGLGSVNVAVMRQWKPIPRDTIQDIIDKGYGHTLQEARNEYDARHLMRKHGVDRKDATGALEKFNGDINKADQACKELAEAVRKNLQISPVVPTRDTRSAPNVTKNTRVVAVLGVDEGPNDQNAASPSLGDGWMVSDFYLWLSVLEGMGKTQEWITCLEPDYLLDKYGRENKVTMEDIEGDRSVLKPVQTKWATGFIHGDPFEERKVVLDDALLSRVRDRVTIGPKGTGLRDFFLNRLERTVRDAALCGDRVLIMIFSHGDYDTNGGLLVGISPFDSGENIGNAVICPEHITSILAKHPNVKLTIYMTSCYSGHWVETVEFQGAQLRPVVMAAAKRNEESFGFVWSHSQRHAGGLFSAATVTELCEEPTTLPEDASQDTSREYRKLTTQISAEMNRLCLPANITAFYGSSPVFSDRESQEKFWRRTGYSLHDYQTNFDKLHTIPPSDPHPKRDRKRFSADSTDGTHPDILAWEQRHQGVIDEDYPEATGGYGATSRGLVAPGSMRYLINRYLRAKPRLEAPEHKALWGRWRMYNKDQLSHEQKVALRRELLVYLHMNTMVNQYTMVLGLYKLTNIESWTLASTAREYDRDTFGDVSDAIARSRILHIEPPNKLRAHYHRKPSQYLAASMLLAGYNKWDVEEAIAKLWRLRKSGKIMDQISADYLRSIRYSKSVDTIRALLGARPATQPRRSLTDVEWR
;
A
#
# COMPACT_ATOMS: atom_id res chain seq x y z
N MET A 1 0.18 77.20 30.58
CA MET A 1 -1.10 76.85 29.93
C MET A 1 -0.99 75.74 28.88
N PHE A 2 0.07 75.69 28.05
CA PHE A 2 0.25 74.67 27.00
C PHE A 2 0.25 73.19 27.45
N ARG A 3 0.68 72.86 28.69
CA ARG A 3 0.63 71.48 29.22
C ARG A 3 -0.80 70.95 29.51
N LYS A 4 -1.82 71.80 29.61
CA LYS A 4 -3.21 71.39 29.87
C LYS A 4 -4.05 71.13 28.60
N MET A 5 -3.58 71.54 27.42
CA MET A 5 -4.29 71.32 26.14
C MET A 5 -4.05 69.92 25.55
N ILE A 6 -2.86 69.34 25.70
CA ILE A 6 -2.51 68.01 25.14
C ILE A 6 -3.28 66.85 25.83
N GLY A 7 -3.90 67.11 26.98
CA GLY A 7 -4.60 66.09 27.77
C GLY A 7 -6.06 65.82 27.38
N ARG A 8 -6.64 66.53 26.40
CA ARG A 8 -8.08 66.46 26.08
C ARG A 8 -8.43 66.25 24.60
N GLU A 9 -7.48 65.93 23.73
CA GLU A 9 -7.82 65.50 22.37
C GLU A 9 -8.35 64.07 22.36
N LYS A 10 -9.51 63.89 21.74
CA LYS A 10 -10.16 62.59 21.55
C LYS A 10 -9.34 61.83 20.49
N ILE A 11 -8.80 60.66 20.82
CA ILE A 11 -8.20 59.76 19.82
C ILE A 11 -9.33 59.30 18.91
N ASP A 12 -9.09 59.32 17.60
CA ASP A 12 -10.02 58.84 16.60
C ASP A 12 -10.39 57.36 16.86
N GLU A 13 -11.69 57.04 16.88
CA GLU A 13 -12.16 55.68 17.17
C GLU A 13 -11.83 54.69 16.04
N GLY A 14 -11.68 55.17 14.80
CA GLY A 14 -11.21 54.36 13.67
C GLY A 14 -9.77 53.88 13.88
N ILE A 15 -8.88 54.81 14.24
CA ILE A 15 -7.48 54.49 14.58
C ILE A 15 -7.41 53.51 15.76
N LEU A 16 -8.25 53.70 16.78
CA LEU A 16 -8.29 52.82 17.94
C LEU A 16 -8.83 51.41 17.63
N ASN A 17 -9.78 51.31 16.68
CA ASN A 17 -10.29 50.03 16.19
C ASN A 17 -9.24 49.27 15.37
N GLU A 18 -8.54 49.96 14.47
CA GLU A 18 -7.51 49.35 13.63
C GLU A 18 -6.27 48.96 14.45
N ALA A 19 -5.84 49.80 15.39
CA ALA A 19 -4.79 49.44 16.34
C ALA A 19 -5.15 48.17 17.14
N LYS A 20 -6.41 48.03 17.58
CA LYS A 20 -6.90 46.81 18.28
C LYS A 20 -6.79 45.59 17.36
N GLU A 21 -7.18 45.74 16.10
CA GLU A 21 -7.16 44.65 15.14
C GLU A 21 -5.73 44.16 14.84
N LEU A 22 -4.81 45.09 14.55
CA LEU A 22 -3.42 44.77 14.18
C LEU A 22 -2.60 44.28 15.37
N THR A 23 -2.71 44.94 16.53
CA THR A 23 -1.94 44.58 17.74
C THR A 23 -2.52 43.37 18.48
N GLN A 24 -3.82 43.11 18.31
CA GLN A 24 -4.62 42.14 19.07
C GLN A 24 -4.65 42.42 20.59
N LEU A 25 -4.55 43.70 20.99
CA LEU A 25 -4.64 44.16 22.38
C LEU A 25 -5.95 44.91 22.67
N PRO A 26 -6.42 44.97 23.93
CA PRO A 26 -7.65 45.68 24.27
C PRO A 26 -7.54 47.20 24.05
N GLN A 27 -8.61 47.82 23.54
CA GLN A 27 -8.67 49.26 23.25
C GLN A 27 -8.37 50.15 24.47
N GLY A 28 -8.82 49.77 25.66
CA GLY A 28 -8.56 50.53 26.88
C GLY A 28 -7.06 50.70 27.16
N VAL A 29 -6.26 49.67 26.85
CA VAL A 29 -4.81 49.69 27.01
C VAL A 29 -4.15 50.51 25.90
N LEU A 30 -4.56 50.29 24.65
CA LEU A 30 -4.03 51.01 23.48
C LEU A 30 -4.28 52.53 23.57
N LYS A 31 -5.43 52.95 24.12
CA LYS A 31 -5.76 54.35 24.36
C LYS A 31 -4.77 55.02 25.32
N GLY A 32 -4.27 54.29 26.31
CA GLY A 32 -3.21 54.74 27.21
C GLY A 32 -1.87 54.88 26.50
N VAL A 33 -1.49 53.86 25.72
CA VAL A 33 -0.24 53.80 24.95
C VAL A 33 -0.16 54.93 23.92
N ILE A 34 -1.21 55.15 23.12
CA ILE A 34 -1.25 56.21 22.09
C ILE A 34 -1.11 57.60 22.74
N ARG A 35 -1.82 57.85 23.85
CA ARG A 35 -1.67 59.10 24.62
C ARG A 35 -0.26 59.27 25.19
N GLY A 36 0.38 58.17 25.61
CA GLY A 36 1.75 58.15 26.07
C GLY A 36 2.74 58.52 24.96
N LEU A 37 2.59 57.89 23.79
CA LEU A 37 3.40 58.18 22.60
C LEU A 37 3.26 59.64 22.16
N ARG A 38 2.03 60.17 22.08
CA ARG A 38 1.77 61.57 21.70
C ARG A 38 2.46 62.58 22.64
N LYS A 39 2.58 62.25 23.93
CA LYS A 39 3.27 63.10 24.92
C LYS A 39 4.79 63.04 24.80
N ILE A 40 5.34 61.89 24.40
CA ILE A 40 6.79 61.65 24.33
C ILE A 40 7.35 62.13 22.98
N ASN A 41 6.62 61.89 21.89
CA ASN A 41 7.04 62.29 20.56
C ASN A 41 5.82 62.81 19.76
N PRO A 42 5.57 64.13 19.75
CA PRO A 42 4.42 64.72 19.04
C PRO A 42 4.45 64.53 17.51
N ALA A 43 5.59 64.12 16.94
CA ALA A 43 5.74 63.89 15.51
C ALA A 43 5.33 62.47 15.07
N VAL A 44 5.04 61.57 16.00
CA VAL A 44 4.49 60.24 15.70
C VAL A 44 2.98 60.39 15.54
N ASN A 45 2.49 60.18 14.32
CA ASN A 45 1.06 60.17 14.05
C ASN A 45 0.37 59.04 14.83
N ASP A 46 -0.90 59.24 15.18
CA ASP A 46 -1.68 58.24 15.91
C ASP A 46 -1.92 56.96 15.10
N ASP A 47 -1.72 56.99 13.78
CA ASP A 47 -1.86 55.86 12.84
C ASP A 47 -0.54 55.08 12.61
N ASP A 48 0.55 55.42 13.31
CA ASP A 48 1.80 54.65 13.25
C ASP A 48 1.72 53.38 14.10
N TYR A 49 0.98 52.38 13.61
CA TYR A 49 0.70 51.13 14.32
C TYR A 49 1.96 50.36 14.72
N TYR A 50 3.07 50.52 13.99
CA TYR A 50 4.36 49.92 14.35
C TYR A 50 4.97 50.59 15.59
N ALA A 51 4.94 51.93 15.67
CA ALA A 51 5.37 52.65 16.87
C ALA A 51 4.49 52.28 18.09
N ILE A 52 3.18 52.12 17.89
CA ILE A 52 2.26 51.63 18.91
C ILE A 52 2.65 50.22 19.38
N PHE A 53 2.92 49.30 18.45
CA PHE A 53 3.38 47.94 18.77
C PHE A 53 4.68 47.94 19.57
N LEU A 54 5.69 48.73 19.15
CA LEU A 54 6.98 48.84 19.85
C LEU A 54 6.79 49.36 21.27
N LYS A 55 5.95 50.37 21.48
CA LYS A 55 5.64 50.89 22.81
C LYS A 55 4.92 49.86 23.67
N CYS A 56 3.96 49.13 23.11
CA CYS A 56 3.27 48.05 23.82
C CYS A 56 4.26 46.95 24.25
N LYS A 57 5.26 46.64 23.42
CA LYS A 57 6.31 45.67 23.73
C LYS A 57 7.24 46.18 24.83
N GLU A 58 7.63 47.44 24.79
CA GLU A 58 8.44 48.11 25.81
C GLU A 58 7.74 48.10 27.18
N GLU A 59 6.45 48.43 27.21
CA GLU A 59 5.61 48.40 28.42
C GLU A 59 5.28 46.99 28.91
N GLY A 60 5.74 45.95 28.20
CA GLY A 60 5.60 44.56 28.61
C GLY A 60 4.22 43.95 28.36
N LEU A 61 3.36 44.58 27.57
CA LEU A 61 1.98 44.13 27.30
C LEU A 61 1.92 42.78 26.54
N TYR A 62 3.04 42.38 25.94
CA TYR A 62 3.19 41.10 25.24
C TYR A 62 3.89 40.00 26.06
N ARG A 63 4.34 40.27 27.31
CA ARG A 63 5.15 39.32 28.11
C ARG A 63 4.51 37.96 28.32
N HIS A 64 3.18 37.89 28.39
CA HIS A 64 2.42 36.65 28.58
C HIS A 64 1.86 36.05 27.28
N LYS A 65 2.25 36.58 26.12
CA LYS A 65 1.80 36.10 24.80
C LYS A 65 2.87 35.22 24.17
N SER A 66 2.46 34.20 23.41
CA SER A 66 3.39 33.31 22.71
C SER A 66 4.25 34.09 21.71
N ARG A 67 5.47 33.59 21.44
CA ARG A 67 6.38 34.19 20.46
C ARG A 67 5.71 34.36 19.09
N ARG A 68 4.96 33.36 18.64
CA ARG A 68 4.21 33.40 17.37
C ARG A 68 3.12 34.48 17.36
N PHE A 69 2.42 34.68 18.48
CA PHE A 69 1.43 35.76 18.60
C PHE A 69 2.10 37.13 18.50
N GLN A 70 3.26 37.29 19.16
CA GLN A 70 4.04 38.53 19.08
C GLN A 70 4.54 38.79 17.66
N THR A 71 5.09 37.79 16.97
CA THR A 71 5.54 37.92 15.58
C THR A 71 4.38 38.26 14.63
N LEU A 72 3.22 37.62 14.82
CA LEU A 72 2.03 37.89 14.02
C LEU A 72 1.58 39.35 14.16
N SER A 73 1.45 39.85 15.40
CA SER A 73 1.11 41.27 15.64
C SER A 73 2.20 42.21 15.14
N HIS A 74 3.48 41.83 15.24
CA HIS A 74 4.62 42.61 14.75
C HIS A 74 4.55 42.82 13.23
N LEU A 75 4.42 41.74 12.45
CA LEU A 75 4.34 41.83 10.99
C LEU A 75 3.12 42.66 10.56
N ARG A 76 1.97 42.43 11.19
CA ARG A 76 0.72 43.15 10.86
C ARG A 76 0.82 44.64 11.19
N CYS A 77 1.40 45.02 12.33
CA CYS A 77 1.59 46.43 12.66
C CYS A 77 2.67 47.11 11.79
N LEU A 78 3.63 46.33 11.27
CA LEU A 78 4.71 46.83 10.43
C LEU A 78 4.23 47.18 9.01
N ILE A 79 3.42 46.32 8.38
CA ILE A 79 3.01 46.47 6.97
C ILE A 79 1.48 46.55 6.75
N GLN A 80 0.69 46.55 7.82
CA GLN A 80 -0.78 46.76 7.80
C GLN A 80 -1.53 45.76 6.91
N ILE A 81 -1.15 44.48 6.98
CA ILE A 81 -1.83 43.39 6.26
C ILE A 81 -2.86 42.68 7.14
N ASP A 82 -3.83 42.04 6.49
CA ASP A 82 -4.83 41.24 7.17
C ASP A 82 -4.21 40.00 7.85
N LYS A 83 -4.95 39.45 8.82
CA LYS A 83 -4.48 38.31 9.63
C LYS A 83 -4.25 37.05 8.79
N ALA A 84 -5.09 36.78 7.79
CA ALA A 84 -4.98 35.58 6.97
C ALA A 84 -3.76 35.63 6.04
N ALA A 85 -3.40 36.78 5.50
CA ALA A 85 -2.17 36.98 4.74
C ALA A 85 -0.94 36.72 5.62
N ALA A 86 -0.91 37.27 6.84
CA ALA A 86 0.20 37.07 7.77
C ALA A 86 0.31 35.61 8.25
N GLU A 87 -0.80 34.95 8.60
CA GLU A 87 -0.83 33.55 9.03
C GLU A 87 -0.51 32.55 7.92
N ARG A 88 -0.71 32.93 6.65
CA ARG A 88 -0.31 32.15 5.49
C ARG A 88 1.20 32.22 5.25
N VAL A 89 1.82 33.37 5.50
CA VAL A 89 3.23 33.58 5.17
C VAL A 89 4.17 33.12 6.27
N LEU A 90 3.89 33.47 7.54
CA LEU A 90 4.80 33.24 8.68
C LEU A 90 5.20 31.76 8.93
N PRO A 91 4.30 30.75 8.80
CA PRO A 91 4.67 29.34 8.99
C PRO A 91 5.62 28.80 7.92
N HIS A 92 5.70 29.49 6.77
CA HIS A 92 6.50 29.10 5.61
C HIS A 92 7.77 29.96 5.46
N THR A 93 8.07 30.83 6.42
CA THR A 93 9.36 31.49 6.48
C THR A 93 10.42 30.53 7.01
N VAL A 94 11.68 30.82 6.71
CA VAL A 94 12.85 30.07 7.14
C VAL A 94 13.83 31.05 7.82
N PRO A 95 14.09 30.90 9.13
CA PRO A 95 13.34 30.04 10.06
C PRO A 95 11.86 30.47 10.16
N PRO A 96 10.96 29.61 10.67
CA PRO A 96 9.56 29.96 10.90
C PRO A 96 9.46 31.22 11.75
N ASP A 97 8.46 32.07 11.46
CA ASP A 97 8.23 33.36 12.12
C ASP A 97 9.32 34.44 11.89
N ASN A 98 10.04 34.40 10.76
CA ASN A 98 11.02 35.43 10.36
C ASN A 98 10.33 36.58 9.59
N ILE A 99 10.40 37.80 10.13
CA ILE A 99 9.69 38.97 9.60
C ILE A 99 10.26 39.47 8.28
N LEU A 100 11.58 39.47 8.09
CA LEU A 100 12.19 39.92 6.83
C LEU A 100 11.86 38.97 5.68
N HIS A 101 11.94 37.65 5.93
CA HIS A 101 11.54 36.64 4.96
C HIS A 101 10.02 36.67 4.73
N ALA A 102 9.20 37.06 5.71
CA ALA A 102 7.78 37.28 5.49
C ALA A 102 7.52 38.44 4.51
N LEU A 103 8.23 39.56 4.65
CA LEU A 103 8.13 40.71 3.73
C LEU A 103 8.50 40.33 2.29
N GLU A 104 9.54 39.50 2.10
CA GLU A 104 9.93 38.99 0.79
C GLU A 104 8.85 38.11 0.16
N ARG A 105 8.24 37.22 0.95
CA ARG A 105 7.17 36.34 0.47
C ARG A 105 5.91 37.12 0.12
N LEU A 106 5.61 38.17 0.87
CA LEU A 106 4.50 39.09 0.56
C LEU A 106 4.77 39.87 -0.72
N LEU A 107 6.00 40.33 -0.93
CA LEU A 107 6.42 41.02 -2.16
C LEU A 107 6.37 40.07 -3.37
N ALA A 108 6.85 38.82 -3.22
CA ALA A 108 6.82 37.81 -4.26
C ALA A 108 5.41 37.31 -4.61
N GLN A 109 4.46 37.45 -3.68
CA GLN A 109 3.04 37.20 -3.91
C GLN A 109 2.29 38.45 -4.39
N GLU A 110 3.01 39.55 -4.65
CA GLU A 110 2.46 40.84 -5.06
C GLU A 110 1.42 41.42 -4.09
N ILE A 111 1.44 40.97 -2.83
CA ILE A 111 0.54 41.45 -1.76
C ILE A 111 0.98 42.84 -1.28
N VAL A 112 2.27 43.16 -1.40
CA VAL A 112 2.84 44.46 -1.01
C VAL A 112 3.75 44.99 -2.11
N THR A 113 3.83 46.31 -2.25
CA THR A 113 4.71 46.94 -3.24
C THR A 113 6.16 46.91 -2.78
N ARG A 114 7.10 47.01 -3.73
CA ARG A 114 8.53 47.13 -3.44
C ARG A 114 8.84 48.30 -2.50
N GLN A 115 8.19 49.44 -2.70
CA GLN A 115 8.35 50.62 -1.85
C GLN A 115 7.85 50.37 -0.41
N ALA A 116 6.70 49.72 -0.26
CA ALA A 116 6.15 49.36 1.06
C ALA A 116 7.04 48.35 1.80
N ALA A 117 7.57 47.33 1.08
CA ALA A 117 8.49 46.35 1.64
C ALA A 117 9.83 46.98 2.07
N THR A 118 10.39 47.88 1.25
CA THR A 118 11.63 48.61 1.59
C THR A 118 11.45 49.51 2.82
N ALA A 119 10.35 50.28 2.88
CA ALA A 119 10.05 51.11 4.05
C ALA A 119 9.83 50.27 5.32
N ALA A 120 9.13 49.14 5.21
CA ALA A 120 8.90 48.21 6.32
C ALA A 120 10.21 47.58 6.82
N ALA A 121 11.09 47.14 5.92
CA ALA A 121 12.40 46.59 6.27
C ALA A 121 13.27 47.64 7.00
N PHE A 122 13.28 48.88 6.51
CA PHE A 122 13.96 50.00 7.16
C PHE A 122 13.43 50.27 8.58
N ARG A 123 12.10 50.32 8.75
CA ARG A 123 11.47 50.50 10.06
C ARG A 123 11.74 49.33 11.00
N PHE A 124 11.77 48.11 10.48
CA PHE A 124 12.10 46.91 11.26
C PHE A 124 13.52 46.96 11.84
N VAL A 125 14.52 47.32 11.02
CA VAL A 125 15.92 47.31 11.46
C VAL A 125 16.31 48.52 12.32
N THR A 126 15.62 49.66 12.15
CA THR A 126 15.92 50.90 12.91
C THR A 126 14.98 51.15 14.09
N GLY A 127 13.78 50.55 14.10
CA GLY A 127 12.73 50.86 15.06
C GLY A 127 12.10 52.24 14.87
N CYS A 128 12.32 52.90 13.72
CA CYS A 128 11.81 54.25 13.47
C CYS A 128 10.33 54.28 13.08
N GLY A 129 9.73 55.47 13.21
CA GLY A 129 8.35 55.72 12.78
C GLY A 129 8.23 55.88 11.26
N GLN A 130 7.00 55.77 10.76
CA GLN A 130 6.66 55.88 9.34
C GLN A 130 7.11 57.21 8.72
N HIS A 131 7.01 58.31 9.45
CA HIS A 131 7.41 59.63 8.96
C HIS A 131 8.91 59.71 8.60
N ILE A 132 9.78 59.06 9.38
CA ILE A 132 11.23 58.99 9.09
C ILE A 132 11.46 58.10 7.88
N ALA A 133 10.80 56.95 7.81
CA ALA A 133 10.92 56.04 6.68
C ALA A 133 10.52 56.69 5.35
N SER A 134 9.41 57.44 5.34
CA SER A 134 8.91 58.14 4.16
C SER A 134 9.83 59.27 3.68
N GLN A 135 10.57 59.94 4.58
CA GLN A 135 11.51 61.00 4.20
C GLN A 135 12.72 60.49 3.42
N HIS A 136 13.13 59.24 3.67
CA HIS A 136 14.31 58.64 3.04
C HIS A 136 13.98 57.64 1.93
N LEU A 137 12.71 57.28 1.75
CA LEU A 137 12.28 56.34 0.73
C LEU A 137 12.31 56.98 -0.66
N ARG A 138 13.11 56.40 -1.58
CA ARG A 138 13.11 56.76 -3.01
C ARG A 138 13.13 55.47 -3.86
N PRO A 139 12.67 55.49 -5.12
CA PRO A 139 12.50 54.28 -5.94
C PRO A 139 13.75 53.40 -6.11
N GLU A 140 14.95 53.97 -5.97
CA GLU A 140 16.23 53.33 -6.24
C GLU A 140 17.12 53.19 -4.99
N VAL A 141 16.64 53.66 -3.84
CA VAL A 141 17.43 53.71 -2.60
C VAL A 141 17.23 52.43 -1.80
N SER A 142 18.34 51.82 -1.40
CA SER A 142 18.38 50.64 -0.53
C SER A 142 18.01 50.98 0.91
N VAL A 143 17.55 49.98 1.68
CA VAL A 143 17.31 50.10 3.13
C VAL A 143 18.52 50.69 3.86
N ILE A 144 19.71 50.39 3.34
CA ILE A 144 20.97 50.78 3.94
C ILE A 144 21.33 52.23 3.66
N GLU A 145 21.11 52.70 2.45
CA GLU A 145 21.22 54.12 2.14
C GLU A 145 20.20 54.94 2.95
N MET A 146 19.00 54.40 3.20
CA MET A 146 18.04 55.03 4.11
C MET A 146 18.58 55.14 5.55
N VAL A 147 19.29 54.13 6.06
CA VAL A 147 19.95 54.17 7.39
C VAL A 147 21.03 55.25 7.43
N LEU A 148 21.84 55.35 6.38
CA LEU A 148 22.88 56.37 6.28
C LEU A 148 22.32 57.78 6.25
N PHE A 149 21.30 58.03 5.42
CA PHE A 149 20.67 59.34 5.31
C PHE A 149 19.97 59.74 6.62
N ALA A 150 19.26 58.81 7.26
CA ALA A 150 18.64 59.07 8.56
C ALA A 150 19.66 59.37 9.65
N ARG A 151 20.83 58.71 9.64
CA ARG A 151 21.93 58.99 10.58
C ARG A 151 22.52 60.36 10.35
N THR A 152 22.87 60.70 9.11
CA THR A 152 23.47 61.99 8.75
C THR A 152 22.50 63.15 9.02
N ALA A 153 21.19 62.93 8.90
CA ALA A 153 20.16 63.89 9.27
C ALA A 153 19.92 64.00 10.80
N GLY A 154 20.63 63.23 11.63
CA GLY A 154 20.47 63.23 13.09
C GLY A 154 19.17 62.60 13.59
N GLN A 155 18.46 61.86 12.74
CA GLN A 155 17.13 61.31 13.03
C GLN A 155 17.18 59.92 13.68
N ILE A 156 18.29 59.21 13.53
CA ILE A 156 18.61 58.00 14.28
C ILE A 156 19.96 58.17 14.97
N SER A 157 20.12 57.62 16.17
CA SER A 157 21.39 57.68 16.90
C SER A 157 22.47 56.84 16.21
N GLU A 158 23.74 57.18 16.43
CA GLU A 158 24.89 56.39 15.95
C GLU A 158 24.76 54.92 16.37
N LYS A 159 24.36 54.67 17.62
CA LYS A 159 24.12 53.32 18.14
C LYS A 159 23.05 52.55 17.34
N VAL A 160 21.96 53.21 16.95
CA VAL A 160 20.89 52.60 16.16
C VAL A 160 21.35 52.33 14.73
N ALA A 161 22.10 53.26 14.13
CA ALA A 161 22.69 53.07 12.81
C ALA A 161 23.68 51.90 12.80
N THR A 162 24.59 51.83 13.78
CA THR A 162 25.54 50.71 13.93
C THR A 162 24.83 49.39 14.16
N LEU A 163 23.76 49.35 14.98
CA LEU A 163 22.97 48.14 15.19
C LEU A 163 22.24 47.69 13.93
N ALA A 164 21.65 48.62 13.17
CA ALA A 164 20.99 48.32 11.90
C ALA A 164 21.99 47.82 10.84
N GLN A 165 23.17 48.43 10.77
CA GLN A 165 24.27 48.01 9.91
C GLN A 165 24.82 46.64 10.32
N THR A 166 25.00 46.39 11.62
CA THR A 166 25.44 45.09 12.14
C THR A 166 24.40 44.01 11.84
N ALA A 167 23.10 44.31 12.00
CA ALA A 167 22.02 43.40 11.65
C ALA A 167 21.98 43.11 10.14
N TYR A 168 22.32 44.07 9.29
CA TYR A 168 22.51 43.89 7.85
C TYR A 168 23.73 43.02 7.52
N PHE A 169 24.86 43.23 8.21
CA PHE A 169 26.05 42.41 8.06
C PHE A 169 25.87 40.97 8.53
N LEU A 170 25.07 40.74 9.56
CA LEU A 170 24.68 39.39 10.00
C LEU A 170 23.82 38.63 8.97
N LEU A 171 23.37 39.31 7.91
CA LEU A 171 22.71 38.71 6.75
C LEU A 171 23.68 38.44 5.58
N LEU A 172 24.93 38.92 5.63
CA LEU A 172 26.00 38.60 4.67
C LEU A 172 26.76 37.34 5.11
N GLY A 173 27.28 36.56 4.16
CA GLY A 173 28.08 35.37 4.48
C GLY A 173 29.44 35.74 5.09
N PRO A 174 29.94 35.04 6.13
CA PRO A 174 31.23 35.35 6.77
C PRO A 174 32.43 35.25 5.80
N ASP A 175 32.32 34.44 4.75
CA ASP A 175 33.35 34.29 3.71
C ASP A 175 33.40 35.50 2.76
N GLU A 176 32.25 36.12 2.46
CA GLU A 176 32.19 37.34 1.64
C GLU A 176 32.74 38.54 2.40
N VAL A 177 32.41 38.63 3.68
CA VAL A 177 32.96 39.63 4.62
C VAL A 177 34.49 39.51 4.68
N SER A 178 35.01 38.28 4.81
CA SER A 178 36.45 38.01 4.82
C SER A 178 37.14 38.32 3.50
N ARG A 179 36.49 38.04 2.36
CA ARG A 179 37.01 38.37 1.01
C ARG A 179 37.15 39.87 0.81
N ILE A 180 36.14 40.65 1.18
CA ILE A 180 36.16 42.12 1.02
C ILE A 180 37.21 42.73 1.96
N GLN A 181 37.31 42.23 3.20
CA GLN A 181 38.34 42.66 4.16
C GLN A 181 39.75 42.41 3.63
N GLN A 182 40.02 41.24 3.06
CA GLN A 182 41.34 40.93 2.48
C GLN A 182 41.63 41.72 1.20
N LYS A 183 40.64 41.88 0.32
CA LYS A 183 40.79 42.60 -0.95
C LYS A 183 41.08 44.08 -0.74
N GLU A 184 40.36 44.72 0.18
CA GLU A 184 40.44 46.16 0.42
C GLU A 184 41.38 46.52 1.59
N GLY A 185 42.01 45.51 2.22
CA GLY A 185 42.98 45.71 3.30
C GLY A 185 42.37 46.27 4.59
N ILE A 186 41.12 45.90 4.90
CA ILE A 186 40.33 46.50 5.99
C ILE A 186 40.54 45.72 7.30
N PRO A 187 40.97 46.37 8.39
CA PRO A 187 41.12 45.74 9.71
C PRO A 187 39.80 45.19 10.25
N GLY A 188 39.85 44.07 10.97
CA GLY A 188 38.65 43.34 11.46
C GLY A 188 37.75 44.08 12.45
N ASN A 189 38.15 45.27 12.92
CA ASN A 189 37.41 46.14 13.81
C ASN A 189 36.82 47.39 13.12
N GLU A 190 37.10 47.61 11.83
CA GLU A 190 36.62 48.77 11.07
C GLU A 190 35.37 48.45 10.23
N ASN A 191 34.26 48.22 10.94
CA ASN A 191 32.95 47.91 10.34
C ASN A 191 32.47 48.97 9.32
N TRP A 192 32.93 50.21 9.44
CA TRP A 192 32.57 51.32 8.54
C TRP A 192 33.27 51.24 7.18
N ALA A 193 34.58 50.97 7.15
CA ALA A 193 35.32 50.82 5.90
C ALA A 193 34.84 49.58 5.12
N LEU A 194 34.54 48.49 5.84
CA LEU A 194 34.01 47.25 5.27
C LEU A 194 32.63 47.45 4.63
N PHE A 195 31.85 48.34 5.21
CA PHE A 195 30.52 48.71 4.75
C PHE A 195 30.55 49.48 3.43
N GLU A 196 31.40 50.50 3.32
CA GLU A 196 31.56 51.25 2.06
C GLU A 196 32.10 50.38 0.92
N ALA A 197 33.00 49.45 1.24
CA ALA A 197 33.51 48.47 0.29
C ALA A 197 32.42 47.51 -0.21
N ALA A 198 31.56 46.99 0.68
CA ALA A 198 30.45 46.13 0.30
C ALA A 198 29.42 46.87 -0.58
N GLN A 199 29.16 48.14 -0.32
CA GLN A 199 28.25 48.96 -1.13
C GLN A 199 28.83 49.24 -2.53
N LYS A 200 30.15 49.51 -2.65
CA LYS A 200 30.84 49.69 -3.94
C LYS A 200 30.80 48.44 -4.82
N GLU A 201 30.81 47.25 -4.23
CA GLU A 201 30.67 45.98 -4.98
C GLU A 201 29.22 45.66 -5.40
N GLY A 202 28.26 46.56 -5.15
CA GLY A 202 26.86 46.36 -5.55
C GLY A 202 26.07 45.44 -4.62
N LEU A 203 26.64 45.06 -3.47
CA LEU A 203 25.97 44.22 -2.47
C LEU A 203 24.88 44.98 -1.68
N GLY A 204 24.64 46.26 -1.98
CA GLY A 204 23.56 47.08 -1.43
C GLY A 204 22.39 47.37 -2.38
N SER A 205 22.55 47.21 -3.70
CA SER A 205 21.56 47.68 -4.68
C SER A 205 20.70 46.55 -5.23
N VAL A 206 19.74 46.08 -4.42
CA VAL A 206 18.51 45.35 -4.82
C VAL A 206 18.70 44.02 -5.59
N ASN A 207 19.94 43.69 -5.93
CA ASN A 207 20.42 42.45 -6.52
C ASN A 207 21.29 41.70 -5.53
N VAL A 208 20.85 41.63 -4.26
CA VAL A 208 21.01 40.42 -3.44
C VAL A 208 20.16 39.28 -4.06
N ALA A 209 20.23 39.11 -5.38
CA ALA A 209 19.51 38.13 -6.17
C ALA A 209 19.99 36.69 -5.88
N VAL A 210 21.04 36.51 -5.08
CA VAL A 210 21.87 35.29 -5.09
C VAL A 210 22.16 34.73 -3.69
N MET A 211 21.73 35.39 -2.59
CA MET A 211 21.69 34.75 -1.24
C MET A 211 20.81 33.49 -1.19
N ARG A 212 20.09 33.22 -2.29
CA ARG A 212 19.53 31.92 -2.70
C ARG A 212 20.57 30.80 -2.90
N GLN A 213 21.86 31.00 -2.70
CA GLN A 213 22.84 29.93 -2.78
C GLN A 213 23.79 29.95 -1.57
N TRP A 214 23.42 29.10 -0.59
CA TRP A 214 24.26 28.40 0.37
C TRP A 214 24.02 28.77 1.84
N LYS A 215 23.48 27.78 2.55
CA LYS A 215 23.35 27.71 4.01
C LYS A 215 24.75 27.68 4.66
N PRO A 216 24.99 28.37 5.79
CA PRO A 216 25.66 27.74 6.91
C PRO A 216 24.69 26.71 7.49
N ILE A 217 25.13 25.46 7.65
CA ILE A 217 24.37 24.46 8.41
C ILE A 217 24.13 25.07 9.80
N PRO A 218 22.88 25.18 10.28
CA PRO A 218 22.60 25.80 11.58
C PRO A 218 23.47 25.16 12.65
N ARG A 219 24.07 25.97 13.54
CA ARG A 219 24.98 25.48 14.58
C ARG A 219 24.33 24.41 15.45
N ASP A 220 23.03 24.50 15.68
CA ASP A 220 22.22 23.50 16.37
C ASP A 220 22.12 22.17 15.60
N THR A 221 22.10 22.21 14.26
CA THR A 221 22.14 21.00 13.43
C THR A 221 23.52 20.38 13.44
N ILE A 222 24.59 21.18 13.43
CA ILE A 222 25.97 20.69 13.57
C ILE A 222 26.16 20.08 14.97
N GLN A 223 25.66 20.76 16.01
CA GLN A 223 25.72 20.28 17.38
C GLN A 223 24.87 19.02 17.58
N ASP A 224 23.67 18.92 17.00
CA ASP A 224 22.84 17.70 17.02
C ASP A 224 23.55 16.52 16.33
N ILE A 225 24.26 16.77 15.23
CA ILE A 225 25.06 15.75 14.53
C ILE A 225 26.22 15.27 15.42
N ILE A 226 26.91 16.18 16.10
CA ILE A 226 28.00 15.86 17.05
C ILE A 226 27.46 15.14 18.29
N ASP A 227 26.38 15.63 18.89
CA ASP A 227 25.74 15.07 20.10
C ASP A 227 25.19 13.66 19.85
N LYS A 228 24.77 13.37 18.61
CA LYS A 228 24.38 12.02 18.16
C LYS A 228 25.56 11.15 17.74
N GLY A 229 26.79 11.67 17.79
CA GLY A 229 28.03 10.91 17.61
C GLY A 229 28.46 10.70 16.15
N TYR A 230 28.11 11.61 15.24
CA TYR A 230 28.38 11.47 13.80
C TYR A 230 29.54 12.32 13.27
N GLY A 231 30.40 12.77 14.18
CA GLY A 231 31.57 13.58 13.91
C GLY A 231 32.04 14.21 15.21
N HIS A 232 33.35 14.37 15.36
CA HIS A 232 33.96 15.03 16.51
C HIS A 232 34.38 16.47 16.17
N THR A 233 34.37 16.82 14.88
CA THR A 233 34.71 18.15 14.37
C THR A 233 33.56 18.77 13.58
N LEU A 234 33.59 20.11 13.49
CA LEU A 234 32.66 20.90 12.68
C LEU A 234 32.66 20.48 11.20
N GLN A 235 33.81 20.07 10.69
CA GLN A 235 33.97 19.63 9.30
C GLN A 235 33.36 18.23 9.07
N GLU A 236 33.57 17.30 9.99
CA GLU A 236 32.93 15.97 9.93
C GLU A 236 31.41 16.09 10.03
N ALA A 237 30.89 16.93 10.92
CA ALA A 237 29.47 17.17 11.05
C ALA A 237 28.86 17.86 9.79
N ARG A 238 29.65 18.68 9.10
CA ARG A 238 29.28 19.28 7.81
C ARG A 238 29.23 18.25 6.69
N ASN A 239 30.26 17.42 6.57
CA ASN A 239 30.31 16.32 5.61
C ASN A 239 29.14 15.34 5.83
N GLU A 240 28.82 15.04 7.09
CA GLU A 240 27.69 14.20 7.48
C GLU A 240 26.34 14.82 7.11
N TYR A 241 26.17 16.13 7.30
CA TYR A 241 24.97 16.83 6.86
C TYR A 241 24.80 16.77 5.33
N ASP A 242 25.89 16.97 4.58
CA ASP A 242 25.89 16.91 3.11
C ASP A 242 25.65 15.47 2.63
N ALA A 243 26.19 14.46 3.32
CA ALA A 243 25.92 13.04 3.05
C ALA A 243 24.44 12.72 3.20
N ARG A 244 23.80 13.21 4.28
CA ARG A 244 22.33 13.06 4.48
C ARG A 244 21.53 13.79 3.41
N HIS A 245 22.03 14.91 2.89
CA HIS A 245 21.38 15.63 1.79
C HIS A 245 21.44 14.82 0.50
N LEU A 246 22.61 14.30 0.13
CA LEU A 246 22.80 13.46 -1.06
C LEU A 246 22.02 12.14 -0.97
N MET A 247 22.04 11.49 0.20
CA MET A 247 21.21 10.31 0.52
C MET A 247 19.73 10.57 0.19
N ARG A 248 19.16 11.66 0.71
CA ARG A 248 17.75 12.01 0.47
C ARG A 248 17.48 12.40 -0.99
N LYS A 249 18.43 13.06 -1.66
CA LYS A 249 18.27 13.56 -3.02
C LYS A 249 18.27 12.43 -4.05
N HIS A 250 19.17 11.46 -3.91
CA HIS A 250 19.37 10.39 -4.90
C HIS A 250 18.81 9.04 -4.48
N GLY A 251 18.46 8.86 -3.20
CA GLY A 251 18.02 7.57 -2.67
C GLY A 251 19.15 6.54 -2.58
N VAL A 252 20.38 7.01 -2.34
CA VAL A 252 21.55 6.16 -2.08
C VAL A 252 21.76 6.01 -0.58
N ASP A 253 22.44 4.96 -0.14
CA ASP A 253 22.72 4.76 1.28
C ASP A 253 23.68 5.85 1.81
N ARG A 254 23.52 6.21 3.09
CA ARG A 254 24.34 7.24 3.73
C ARG A 254 25.82 6.91 3.66
N LYS A 255 26.23 5.65 3.89
CA LYS A 255 27.65 5.22 3.78
C LYS A 255 28.22 5.47 2.39
N ASP A 256 27.41 5.36 1.33
CA ASP A 256 27.86 5.60 -0.04
C ASP A 256 27.92 7.10 -0.34
N ALA A 257 26.97 7.88 0.18
CA ALA A 257 27.03 9.35 0.12
C ALA A 257 28.23 9.91 0.89
N THR A 258 28.52 9.37 2.07
CA THR A 258 29.70 9.71 2.87
C THR A 258 30.98 9.31 2.14
N GLY A 259 31.06 8.08 1.61
CA GLY A 259 32.21 7.63 0.84
C GLY A 259 32.44 8.42 -0.45
N ALA A 260 31.37 8.88 -1.12
CA ALA A 260 31.47 9.78 -2.26
C ALA A 260 32.02 11.15 -1.86
N LEU A 261 31.55 11.72 -0.75
CA LEU A 261 32.08 12.97 -0.21
C LEU A 261 33.54 12.84 0.21
N GLU A 262 33.92 11.76 0.89
CA GLU A 262 35.31 11.48 1.27
C GLU A 262 36.22 11.35 0.04
N LYS A 263 35.79 10.57 -0.97
CA LYS A 263 36.53 10.38 -2.22
C LYS A 263 36.81 11.69 -2.96
N PHE A 264 35.90 12.66 -2.86
CA PHE A 264 36.05 13.98 -3.49
C PHE A 264 36.38 15.09 -2.49
N ASN A 265 36.95 14.77 -1.33
CA ASN A 265 37.40 15.73 -0.31
C ASN A 265 36.33 16.77 0.11
N GLY A 266 35.06 16.36 0.19
CA GLY A 266 33.94 17.22 0.58
C GLY A 266 33.34 18.07 -0.55
N ASP A 267 33.77 17.89 -1.81
CA ASP A 267 33.18 18.56 -2.98
C ASP A 267 31.78 17.98 -3.28
N ILE A 268 30.76 18.68 -2.80
CA ILE A 268 29.37 18.23 -2.89
C ILE A 268 28.89 18.05 -4.33
N ASN A 269 29.40 18.82 -5.31
CA ASN A 269 28.94 18.72 -6.69
C ASN A 269 29.45 17.44 -7.36
N LYS A 270 30.70 17.06 -7.07
CA LYS A 270 31.27 15.79 -7.55
C LYS A 270 30.67 14.60 -6.83
N ALA A 271 30.45 14.72 -5.52
CA ALA A 271 29.76 13.70 -4.75
C ALA A 271 28.29 13.53 -5.20
N ASP A 272 27.61 14.61 -5.57
CA ASP A 272 26.25 14.60 -6.14
C ASP A 272 26.18 13.80 -7.44
N GLN A 273 27.11 14.06 -8.37
CA GLN A 273 27.20 13.34 -9.63
C GLN A 273 27.55 11.85 -9.42
N ALA A 274 28.47 11.54 -8.52
CA ALA A 274 28.80 10.16 -8.19
C ALA A 274 27.66 9.40 -7.49
N CYS A 275 26.92 10.06 -6.60
CA CYS A 275 25.71 9.50 -5.99
C CYS A 275 24.62 9.26 -7.04
N LYS A 276 24.47 10.17 -8.02
CA LYS A 276 23.54 9.99 -9.13
C LYS A 276 23.90 8.78 -10.00
N GLU A 277 25.17 8.64 -10.37
CA GLU A 277 25.67 7.50 -11.15
C GLU A 277 25.52 6.18 -10.39
N LEU A 278 25.82 6.19 -9.09
CA LEU A 278 25.59 5.04 -8.22
C LEU A 278 24.11 4.68 -8.13
N ALA A 279 23.22 5.67 -7.97
CA ALA A 279 21.78 5.45 -7.97
C ALA A 279 21.28 4.87 -9.31
N GLU A 280 21.80 5.33 -10.44
CA GLU A 280 21.49 4.79 -11.77
C GLU A 280 22.02 3.36 -11.95
N ALA A 281 23.23 3.05 -11.46
CA ALA A 281 23.81 1.71 -11.50
C ALA A 281 23.06 0.74 -10.57
N VAL A 282 22.71 1.18 -9.37
CA VAL A 282 21.89 0.43 -8.41
C VAL A 282 20.50 0.17 -8.98
N ARG A 283 19.86 1.15 -9.64
CA ARG A 283 18.59 0.96 -10.35
C ARG A 283 18.68 -0.02 -11.52
N LYS A 284 19.84 -0.14 -12.18
CA LYS A 284 20.07 -1.13 -13.26
C LYS A 284 20.37 -2.54 -12.73
N ASN A 285 21.12 -2.64 -11.63
CA ASN A 285 21.51 -3.92 -11.01
C ASN A 285 20.39 -4.53 -10.15
N LEU A 286 19.57 -3.68 -9.53
CA LEU A 286 18.28 -4.05 -8.98
C LEU A 286 17.29 -4.14 -10.14
N GLN A 287 17.31 -5.24 -10.90
CA GLN A 287 16.07 -5.79 -11.47
C GLN A 287 15.17 -6.28 -10.31
N ILE A 288 14.90 -5.40 -9.34
CA ILE A 288 13.75 -5.49 -8.47
C ILE A 288 12.64 -4.99 -9.37
N SER A 289 11.76 -5.91 -9.80
CA SER A 289 10.51 -5.52 -10.43
C SER A 289 9.92 -4.41 -9.57
N PRO A 290 9.75 -3.19 -10.10
CA PRO A 290 8.94 -2.22 -9.38
C PRO A 290 7.64 -2.95 -9.06
N VAL A 291 7.10 -2.78 -7.84
CA VAL A 291 5.64 -2.91 -7.71
C VAL A 291 5.12 -1.77 -8.56
N VAL A 292 4.98 -2.05 -9.85
CA VAL A 292 4.40 -1.14 -10.81
C VAL A 292 2.98 -0.97 -10.30
N PRO A 293 2.59 0.23 -9.83
CA PRO A 293 1.17 0.52 -9.76
C PRO A 293 0.69 0.26 -11.18
N THR A 294 -0.11 -0.78 -11.39
CA THR A 294 -0.62 -1.18 -12.70
C THR A 294 -1.38 0.01 -13.27
N ARG A 295 -0.65 0.84 -14.03
CA ARG A 295 -1.09 2.13 -14.49
C ARG A 295 -0.93 2.15 -16.00
N ASP A 296 -2.10 2.34 -16.61
CA ASP A 296 -2.37 2.55 -18.03
C ASP A 296 -2.59 1.29 -18.89
N THR A 297 -3.70 0.60 -18.62
CA THR A 297 -4.29 -0.37 -19.57
C THR A 297 -5.78 -0.09 -19.74
N ARG A 298 -6.20 0.69 -20.74
CA ARG A 298 -7.59 1.16 -20.92
C ARG A 298 -8.60 0.09 -21.40
N SER A 299 -8.45 -1.22 -21.13
CA SER A 299 -9.35 -2.20 -21.78
C SER A 299 -9.48 -3.58 -21.10
N ALA A 300 -10.31 -3.69 -20.07
CA ALA A 300 -10.73 -4.97 -19.47
C ALA A 300 -11.82 -5.72 -20.27
N PRO A 301 -12.26 -6.92 -19.84
CA PRO A 301 -12.87 -7.89 -20.73
C PRO A 301 -14.09 -7.29 -21.36
N ASN A 302 -14.00 -7.32 -22.66
CA ASN A 302 -14.87 -6.66 -23.56
C ASN A 302 -15.10 -7.68 -24.65
N VAL A 303 -16.13 -8.51 -24.47
CA VAL A 303 -16.64 -9.33 -25.56
C VAL A 303 -17.51 -8.39 -26.38
N THR A 304 -17.05 -8.02 -27.57
CA THR A 304 -17.76 -7.30 -28.65
C THR A 304 -18.02 -8.22 -29.85
N LYS A 305 -18.83 -7.78 -30.83
CA LYS A 305 -19.03 -8.49 -32.12
C LYS A 305 -17.75 -8.83 -32.87
N ASN A 306 -16.65 -8.15 -32.55
CA ASN A 306 -15.33 -8.37 -33.13
C ASN A 306 -14.37 -9.07 -32.17
N THR A 307 -14.88 -9.76 -31.14
CA THR A 307 -14.04 -10.47 -30.16
C THR A 307 -13.99 -11.94 -30.47
N ARG A 308 -12.78 -12.50 -30.53
CA ARG A 308 -12.53 -13.93 -30.68
C ARG A 308 -12.20 -14.50 -29.30
N VAL A 309 -12.96 -15.50 -28.85
CA VAL A 309 -12.77 -16.15 -27.55
C VAL A 309 -11.97 -17.43 -27.74
N VAL A 310 -10.93 -17.61 -26.93
CA VAL A 310 -10.18 -18.87 -26.84
C VAL A 310 -10.12 -19.25 -25.36
N ALA A 311 -10.73 -20.37 -25.01
CA ALA A 311 -10.80 -20.86 -23.65
C ALA A 311 -10.12 -22.22 -23.51
N VAL A 312 -9.55 -22.51 -22.34
CA VAL A 312 -8.99 -23.84 -22.03
C VAL A 312 -9.35 -24.31 -20.63
N LEU A 313 -9.80 -25.56 -20.53
CA LEU A 313 -9.87 -26.32 -19.29
C LEU A 313 -8.57 -27.13 -19.15
N GLY A 314 -7.76 -26.78 -18.16
CA GLY A 314 -6.45 -27.39 -17.92
C GLY A 314 -6.49 -28.75 -17.22
N VAL A 315 -7.64 -29.14 -16.66
CA VAL A 315 -7.85 -30.43 -15.99
C VAL A 315 -7.68 -31.58 -16.98
N ASP A 316 -6.91 -32.58 -16.59
CA ASP A 316 -6.74 -33.85 -17.30
C ASP A 316 -6.78 -35.00 -16.30
N GLU A 317 -7.35 -36.14 -16.71
CA GLU A 317 -7.42 -37.36 -15.91
C GLU A 317 -6.38 -38.35 -16.41
N GLY A 318 -5.17 -38.17 -15.87
CA GLY A 318 -4.02 -39.02 -16.13
C GLY A 318 -3.92 -40.21 -15.15
N PRO A 319 -2.92 -41.10 -15.35
CA PRO A 319 -2.72 -42.27 -14.49
C PRO A 319 -2.54 -41.93 -13.00
N ASN A 320 -1.94 -40.77 -12.72
CA ASN A 320 -1.63 -40.29 -11.38
C ASN A 320 -2.80 -39.54 -10.71
N ASP A 321 -3.82 -39.18 -11.48
CA ASP A 321 -4.95 -38.37 -11.00
C ASP A 321 -6.22 -38.70 -11.78
N GLN A 322 -6.72 -39.92 -11.56
CA GLN A 322 -7.82 -40.48 -12.35
C GLN A 322 -9.16 -39.80 -12.04
N ASN A 323 -9.27 -39.05 -10.95
CA ASN A 323 -10.51 -38.41 -10.52
C ASN A 323 -10.42 -36.87 -10.55
N ALA A 324 -9.45 -36.31 -11.28
CA ALA A 324 -9.17 -34.88 -11.32
C ALA A 324 -10.39 -34.03 -11.72
N ALA A 325 -11.32 -34.53 -12.55
CA ALA A 325 -12.50 -33.77 -12.95
C ALA A 325 -13.72 -34.03 -12.05
N SER A 326 -13.60 -34.84 -11.00
CA SER A 326 -14.71 -35.19 -10.10
C SER A 326 -15.24 -33.96 -9.37
N PRO A 327 -16.58 -33.73 -9.36
CA PRO A 327 -17.20 -32.71 -8.51
C PRO A 327 -16.92 -32.90 -7.01
N SER A 328 -16.63 -34.12 -6.59
CA SER A 328 -16.56 -34.49 -5.17
C SER A 328 -15.14 -34.74 -4.68
N LEU A 329 -14.29 -35.32 -5.55
CA LEU A 329 -12.95 -35.79 -5.20
C LEU A 329 -11.81 -34.95 -5.80
N GLY A 330 -12.11 -34.07 -6.76
CA GLY A 330 -11.10 -33.34 -7.52
C GLY A 330 -11.52 -31.92 -7.89
N ASP A 331 -11.02 -31.45 -9.02
CA ASP A 331 -11.18 -30.11 -9.57
C ASP A 331 -12.44 -29.93 -10.42
N GLY A 332 -13.52 -30.67 -10.11
CA GLY A 332 -14.81 -30.51 -10.79
C GLY A 332 -15.40 -29.08 -10.71
N TRP A 333 -14.89 -28.25 -9.79
CA TRP A 333 -15.20 -26.82 -9.75
C TRP A 333 -14.64 -26.05 -10.96
N MET A 334 -13.45 -26.39 -11.48
CA MET A 334 -12.90 -25.78 -12.70
C MET A 334 -13.68 -26.21 -13.94
N VAL A 335 -14.12 -27.47 -13.96
CA VAL A 335 -15.04 -27.99 -14.99
C VAL A 335 -16.34 -27.17 -14.99
N SER A 336 -16.90 -26.93 -13.79
CA SER A 336 -18.11 -26.14 -13.63
C SER A 336 -17.93 -24.69 -14.10
N ASP A 337 -16.78 -24.06 -13.82
CA ASP A 337 -16.44 -22.72 -14.34
C ASP A 337 -16.38 -22.69 -15.87
N PHE A 338 -15.72 -23.68 -16.49
CA PHE A 338 -15.57 -23.77 -17.94
C PHE A 338 -16.93 -23.84 -18.64
N TYR A 339 -17.82 -24.75 -18.20
CA TYR A 339 -19.14 -24.90 -18.82
C TYR A 339 -20.12 -23.77 -18.45
N LEU A 340 -19.96 -23.12 -17.29
CA LEU A 340 -20.69 -21.89 -16.98
C LEU A 340 -20.39 -20.83 -18.04
N TRP A 341 -19.11 -20.51 -18.25
CA TRP A 341 -18.73 -19.45 -19.20
C TRP A 341 -19.02 -19.82 -20.65
N LEU A 342 -18.90 -21.11 -21.02
CA LEU A 342 -19.31 -21.60 -22.34
C LEU A 342 -20.80 -21.33 -22.61
N SER A 343 -21.64 -21.49 -21.59
CA SER A 343 -23.08 -21.23 -21.68
C SER A 343 -23.39 -19.73 -21.65
N VAL A 344 -22.80 -18.99 -20.72
CA VAL A 344 -23.02 -17.54 -20.56
C VAL A 344 -22.61 -16.76 -21.81
N LEU A 345 -21.50 -17.14 -22.45
CA LEU A 345 -21.04 -16.48 -23.68
C LEU A 345 -21.70 -17.01 -24.95
N GLU A 346 -22.68 -17.92 -24.88
CA GLU A 346 -23.31 -18.48 -26.07
C GLU A 346 -23.82 -17.40 -27.03
N GLY A 347 -23.40 -17.48 -28.30
CA GLY A 347 -23.78 -16.51 -29.34
C GLY A 347 -23.06 -15.16 -29.28
N MET A 348 -22.14 -14.96 -28.33
CA MET A 348 -21.38 -13.72 -28.17
C MET A 348 -20.02 -13.79 -28.87
N GLY A 349 -19.48 -12.64 -29.27
CA GLY A 349 -18.22 -12.58 -30.00
C GLY A 349 -18.35 -12.98 -31.48
N LYS A 350 -17.23 -12.91 -32.18
CA LYS A 350 -17.09 -13.27 -33.59
C LYS A 350 -16.90 -14.78 -33.78
N THR A 351 -16.03 -15.36 -32.98
CA THR A 351 -15.72 -16.80 -32.97
C THR A 351 -15.39 -17.23 -31.55
N GLN A 352 -15.66 -18.49 -31.20
CA GLN A 352 -15.27 -19.07 -29.92
C GLN A 352 -14.63 -20.43 -30.13
N GLU A 353 -13.54 -20.70 -29.41
CA GLU A 353 -12.89 -22.01 -29.36
C GLU A 353 -12.72 -22.41 -27.89
N TRP A 354 -13.37 -23.50 -27.49
CA TRP A 354 -13.40 -23.98 -26.10
C TRP A 354 -12.65 -25.30 -26.00
N ILE A 355 -11.43 -25.27 -25.47
CA ILE A 355 -10.48 -26.39 -25.58
C ILE A 355 -10.43 -27.19 -24.28
N THR A 356 -10.51 -28.52 -24.37
CA THR A 356 -10.30 -29.45 -23.26
C THR A 356 -9.84 -30.81 -23.78
N CYS A 357 -9.25 -31.65 -22.95
CA CYS A 357 -8.97 -33.05 -23.27
C CYS A 357 -10.05 -34.02 -22.76
N LEU A 358 -11.12 -33.50 -22.14
CA LEU A 358 -12.20 -34.27 -21.54
C LEU A 358 -13.49 -34.09 -22.33
N GLU A 359 -14.00 -35.18 -22.91
CA GLU A 359 -15.27 -35.16 -23.62
C GLU A 359 -16.44 -34.85 -22.66
N PRO A 360 -17.41 -33.99 -23.04
CA PRO A 360 -18.58 -33.71 -22.19
C PRO A 360 -19.37 -34.98 -21.83
N ASP A 361 -19.49 -35.91 -22.78
CA ASP A 361 -20.12 -37.23 -22.57
C ASP A 361 -19.40 -38.06 -21.52
N TYR A 362 -18.06 -38.10 -21.60
CA TYR A 362 -17.24 -38.82 -20.64
C TYR A 362 -17.43 -38.26 -19.23
N LEU A 363 -17.50 -36.94 -19.08
CA LEU A 363 -17.75 -36.29 -17.79
C LEU A 363 -19.12 -36.68 -17.21
N LEU A 364 -20.17 -36.73 -18.04
CA LEU A 364 -21.51 -37.14 -17.61
C LEU A 364 -21.62 -38.64 -17.36
N ASP A 365 -20.97 -39.48 -18.14
CA ASP A 365 -20.94 -40.92 -17.91
C ASP A 365 -20.24 -41.29 -16.59
N LYS A 366 -19.13 -40.60 -16.33
CA LYS A 366 -18.29 -40.88 -15.17
C LYS A 366 -18.82 -40.25 -13.89
N TYR A 367 -19.31 -39.00 -13.94
CA TYR A 367 -19.69 -38.23 -12.76
C TYR A 367 -21.15 -37.77 -12.73
N GLY A 368 -21.92 -38.02 -13.79
CA GLY A 368 -23.29 -37.56 -13.97
C GLY A 368 -24.34 -38.68 -13.96
N ARG A 369 -25.54 -38.35 -14.48
CA ARG A 369 -26.68 -39.23 -14.85
C ARG A 369 -27.40 -39.97 -13.73
N GLU A 370 -26.68 -40.39 -12.71
CA GLU A 370 -27.24 -41.10 -11.56
C GLU A 370 -26.62 -40.60 -10.27
N ASN A 371 -27.33 -40.74 -9.17
CA ASN A 371 -26.75 -40.55 -7.85
C ASN A 371 -26.11 -41.86 -7.42
N LYS A 372 -24.78 -41.85 -7.22
CA LYS A 372 -24.03 -43.01 -6.72
C LYS A 372 -23.08 -42.59 -5.61
N VAL A 373 -23.11 -43.33 -4.51
CA VAL A 373 -22.15 -43.24 -3.41
C VAL A 373 -21.19 -44.42 -3.49
N THR A 374 -19.89 -44.15 -3.34
CA THR A 374 -18.84 -45.18 -3.25
C THR A 374 -17.96 -44.93 -2.03
N MET A 375 -17.29 -45.97 -1.54
CA MET A 375 -16.32 -45.84 -0.44
C MET A 375 -14.98 -45.41 -1.03
N GLU A 376 -14.57 -44.19 -0.73
CA GLU A 376 -13.38 -43.56 -1.28
C GLU A 376 -12.34 -43.32 -0.19
N ASP A 377 -11.08 -43.49 -0.56
CA ASP A 377 -9.93 -43.13 0.27
C ASP A 377 -9.68 -41.62 0.11
N ILE A 378 -10.24 -40.84 1.03
CA ILE A 378 -10.08 -39.37 1.03
C ILE A 378 -8.69 -38.97 1.54
N GLU A 379 -8.05 -39.81 2.35
CA GLU A 379 -6.79 -39.48 3.04
C GLU A 379 -5.56 -39.91 2.23
N GLY A 380 -5.75 -40.78 1.23
CA GLY A 380 -4.72 -41.21 0.29
C GLY A 380 -3.72 -42.22 0.87
N ASP A 381 -3.95 -42.67 2.12
CA ASP A 381 -3.13 -43.65 2.83
C ASP A 381 -3.85 -44.99 3.04
N ARG A 382 -5.07 -45.13 2.50
CA ARG A 382 -5.96 -46.30 2.58
C ARG A 382 -6.38 -46.67 4.01
N SER A 383 -6.14 -45.80 5.00
CA SER A 383 -6.44 -46.09 6.39
C SER A 383 -7.91 -45.82 6.74
N VAL A 384 -8.55 -44.86 6.06
CA VAL A 384 -9.96 -44.47 6.29
C VAL A 384 -10.69 -44.35 4.96
N LEU A 385 -11.65 -45.26 4.72
CA LEU A 385 -12.58 -45.16 3.60
C LEU A 385 -13.84 -44.42 4.06
N LYS A 386 -14.24 -43.39 3.31
CA LYS A 386 -15.46 -42.63 3.57
C LYS A 386 -16.44 -42.76 2.41
N PRO A 387 -17.76 -42.83 2.67
CA PRO A 387 -18.76 -42.80 1.62
C PRO A 387 -18.82 -41.40 0.98
N VAL A 388 -18.50 -41.34 -0.31
CA VAL A 388 -18.51 -40.13 -1.13
C VAL A 388 -19.49 -40.31 -2.29
N GLN A 389 -20.34 -39.30 -2.50
CA GLN A 389 -21.17 -39.18 -3.68
C GLN A 389 -20.28 -38.96 -4.91
N THR A 390 -19.96 -40.03 -5.66
CA THR A 390 -19.06 -39.98 -6.81
C THR A 390 -19.76 -39.72 -8.13
N LYS A 391 -21.08 -39.93 -8.20
CA LYS A 391 -21.91 -39.52 -9.35
C LYS A 391 -23.10 -38.67 -8.95
N TRP A 392 -23.51 -37.78 -9.83
CA TRP A 392 -24.55 -36.79 -9.61
C TRP A 392 -25.59 -36.83 -10.72
N ALA A 393 -26.83 -37.20 -10.40
CA ALA A 393 -27.91 -37.26 -11.39
C ALA A 393 -28.13 -35.90 -12.09
N THR A 394 -27.85 -34.80 -11.39
CA THR A 394 -27.95 -33.43 -11.91
C THR A 394 -26.79 -33.00 -12.82
N GLY A 395 -25.75 -33.83 -12.97
CA GLY A 395 -24.50 -33.42 -13.62
C GLY A 395 -23.75 -32.33 -12.84
N PHE A 396 -23.03 -31.46 -13.54
CA PHE A 396 -22.20 -30.38 -12.95
C PHE A 396 -23.04 -29.12 -12.69
N ILE A 397 -22.75 -28.42 -11.59
CA ILE A 397 -23.48 -27.20 -11.19
C ILE A 397 -22.51 -26.09 -10.82
N HIS A 398 -23.02 -24.87 -10.82
CA HIS A 398 -22.31 -23.68 -10.40
C HIS A 398 -23.14 -22.81 -9.44
N GLY A 399 -22.52 -22.30 -8.37
CA GLY A 399 -23.09 -21.31 -7.47
C GLY A 399 -22.95 -21.66 -5.98
N ASP A 400 -23.34 -20.71 -5.13
CA ASP A 400 -23.24 -20.84 -3.67
C ASP A 400 -24.16 -21.97 -3.16
N PRO A 401 -23.64 -22.97 -2.42
CA PRO A 401 -24.48 -24.04 -1.88
C PRO A 401 -25.60 -23.57 -0.93
N PHE A 402 -25.51 -22.35 -0.39
CA PHE A 402 -26.53 -21.73 0.45
C PHE A 402 -27.58 -20.92 -0.35
N GLU A 403 -27.41 -20.79 -1.65
CA GLU A 403 -28.27 -20.02 -2.56
C GLU A 403 -28.73 -20.88 -3.75
N GLU A 404 -29.58 -20.32 -4.61
CA GLU A 404 -29.97 -20.99 -5.85
C GLU A 404 -28.75 -21.17 -6.78
N ARG A 405 -28.69 -22.31 -7.47
CA ARG A 405 -27.53 -22.69 -8.29
C ARG A 405 -27.95 -23.07 -9.70
N LYS A 406 -27.01 -23.02 -10.63
CA LYS A 406 -27.25 -23.35 -12.04
C LYS A 406 -26.65 -24.70 -12.40
N VAL A 407 -27.39 -25.53 -13.11
CA VAL A 407 -26.82 -26.69 -13.81
C VAL A 407 -26.08 -26.19 -15.05
N VAL A 408 -24.80 -26.57 -15.18
CA VAL A 408 -23.92 -26.07 -16.24
C VAL A 408 -23.52 -27.17 -17.23
N LEU A 409 -23.67 -28.45 -16.86
CA LEU A 409 -23.51 -29.58 -17.76
C LEU A 409 -24.39 -30.75 -17.29
N ASP A 410 -25.34 -31.15 -18.12
CA ASP A 410 -26.24 -32.30 -17.96
C ASP A 410 -26.64 -32.86 -19.34
N ASP A 411 -27.47 -33.91 -19.37
CA ASP A 411 -27.93 -34.51 -20.64
C ASP A 411 -28.76 -33.55 -21.50
N ALA A 412 -29.46 -32.57 -20.88
CA ALA A 412 -30.24 -31.58 -21.62
C ALA A 412 -29.34 -30.57 -22.36
N LEU A 413 -28.20 -30.21 -21.78
CA LEU A 413 -27.20 -29.33 -22.38
C LEU A 413 -26.22 -30.07 -23.30
N LEU A 414 -26.07 -31.38 -23.14
CA LEU A 414 -25.05 -32.21 -23.79
C LEU A 414 -24.96 -32.01 -25.31
N SER A 415 -26.10 -32.08 -26.02
CA SER A 415 -26.14 -31.92 -27.48
C SER A 415 -25.69 -30.52 -27.92
N ARG A 416 -25.95 -29.49 -27.12
CA ARG A 416 -25.59 -28.10 -27.41
C ARG A 416 -24.12 -27.80 -27.12
N VAL A 417 -23.55 -28.45 -26.10
CA VAL A 417 -22.15 -28.21 -25.70
C VAL A 417 -21.17 -29.08 -26.48
N ARG A 418 -21.56 -30.30 -26.87
CA ARG A 418 -20.68 -31.27 -27.57
C ARG A 418 -20.06 -30.66 -28.84
N ASP A 419 -20.88 -30.03 -29.68
CA ASP A 419 -20.43 -29.45 -30.95
C ASP A 419 -19.65 -28.14 -30.79
N ARG A 420 -19.61 -27.57 -29.59
CA ARG A 420 -18.94 -26.29 -29.28
C ARG A 420 -17.59 -26.46 -28.60
N VAL A 421 -17.26 -27.67 -28.16
CA VAL A 421 -16.01 -27.99 -27.48
C VAL A 421 -15.02 -28.59 -28.48
N THR A 422 -13.80 -28.07 -28.48
CA THR A 422 -12.67 -28.59 -29.25
C THR A 422 -11.85 -29.53 -28.38
N ILE A 423 -11.80 -30.80 -28.78
CA ILE A 423 -11.10 -31.83 -28.03
C ILE A 423 -9.61 -31.84 -28.41
N GLY A 424 -8.77 -31.50 -27.43
CA GLY A 424 -7.32 -31.53 -27.51
C GLY A 424 -6.73 -32.87 -27.06
N PRO A 425 -5.41 -33.08 -27.29
CA PRO A 425 -4.72 -34.25 -26.77
C PRO A 425 -4.64 -34.24 -25.24
N LYS A 426 -4.53 -35.42 -24.62
CA LYS A 426 -4.25 -35.55 -23.19
C LYS A 426 -2.79 -35.24 -22.86
N GLY A 427 -2.50 -35.00 -21.58
CA GLY A 427 -1.17 -34.72 -21.07
C GLY A 427 -0.61 -33.36 -21.52
N THR A 428 0.72 -33.23 -21.45
CA THR A 428 1.45 -31.99 -21.80
C THR A 428 1.18 -31.50 -23.23
N GLY A 429 0.71 -32.37 -24.12
CA GLY A 429 0.32 -32.00 -25.48
C GLY A 429 -0.84 -31.00 -25.53
N LEU A 430 -1.72 -30.97 -24.51
CA LEU A 430 -2.85 -30.04 -24.45
C LEU A 430 -2.38 -28.58 -24.45
N ARG A 431 -1.29 -28.31 -23.71
CA ARG A 431 -0.65 -27.00 -23.65
C ARG A 431 -0.25 -26.50 -25.04
N ASP A 432 0.52 -27.32 -25.76
CA ASP A 432 1.04 -26.94 -27.07
C ASP A 432 -0.09 -26.81 -28.09
N PHE A 433 -1.10 -27.67 -27.99
CA PHE A 433 -2.31 -27.56 -28.79
C PHE A 433 -3.01 -26.21 -28.55
N PHE A 434 -3.23 -25.83 -27.29
CA PHE A 434 -3.82 -24.53 -26.92
C PHE A 434 -3.00 -23.34 -27.43
N LEU A 435 -1.68 -23.33 -27.19
CA LEU A 435 -0.82 -22.23 -27.64
C LEU A 435 -0.82 -22.07 -29.16
N ASN A 436 -0.82 -23.19 -29.91
CA ASN A 436 -0.93 -23.17 -31.36
C ASN A 436 -2.28 -22.62 -31.86
N ARG A 437 -3.39 -22.94 -31.17
CA ARG A 437 -4.73 -22.39 -31.47
C ARG A 437 -4.81 -20.90 -31.16
N LEU A 438 -4.24 -20.50 -30.03
CA LEU A 438 -4.14 -19.09 -29.65
C LEU A 438 -3.33 -18.30 -30.67
N GLU A 439 -2.17 -18.79 -31.12
CA GLU A 439 -1.35 -18.11 -32.12
C GLU A 439 -2.10 -17.89 -33.44
N ARG A 440 -2.84 -18.89 -33.92
CA ARG A 440 -3.69 -18.73 -35.11
C ARG A 440 -4.78 -17.69 -34.89
N THR A 441 -5.45 -17.74 -33.74
CA THR A 441 -6.52 -16.79 -33.42
C THR A 441 -6.01 -15.35 -33.33
N VAL A 442 -4.85 -15.14 -32.71
CA VAL A 442 -4.19 -13.83 -32.63
C VAL A 442 -3.79 -13.33 -34.01
N ARG A 443 -3.24 -14.21 -34.86
CA ARG A 443 -2.91 -13.87 -36.25
C ARG A 443 -4.14 -13.43 -37.05
N ASP A 444 -5.23 -14.20 -36.97
CA ASP A 444 -6.48 -13.88 -37.65
C ASP A 444 -7.10 -12.58 -37.12
N ALA A 445 -7.00 -12.35 -35.80
CA ALA A 445 -7.44 -11.11 -35.19
C ALA A 445 -6.64 -9.91 -35.70
N ALA A 446 -5.33 -10.05 -35.86
CA ALA A 446 -4.46 -9.02 -36.40
C ALA A 446 -4.86 -8.63 -37.84
N LEU A 447 -5.22 -9.60 -38.69
CA LEU A 447 -5.65 -9.37 -40.06
C LEU A 447 -6.99 -8.62 -40.14
N CYS A 448 -7.90 -8.88 -39.20
CA CYS A 448 -9.26 -8.33 -39.20
C CYS A 448 -9.43 -7.08 -38.32
N GLY A 449 -8.42 -6.70 -37.53
CA GLY A 449 -8.57 -5.68 -36.49
C GLY A 449 -9.48 -6.12 -35.33
N ASP A 450 -9.62 -7.43 -35.12
CA ASP A 450 -10.44 -8.00 -34.04
C ASP A 450 -9.70 -7.96 -32.69
N ARG A 451 -10.43 -8.29 -31.61
CA ARG A 451 -9.91 -8.43 -30.24
C ARG A 451 -9.86 -9.90 -29.85
N VAL A 452 -9.02 -10.26 -28.88
CA VAL A 452 -8.92 -11.63 -28.36
C VAL A 452 -9.21 -11.66 -26.87
N LEU A 453 -10.10 -12.56 -26.45
CA LEU A 453 -10.33 -12.93 -25.05
C LEU A 453 -9.77 -14.33 -24.81
N ILE A 454 -8.82 -14.43 -23.89
CA ILE A 454 -8.29 -15.70 -23.38
C ILE A 454 -8.99 -16.01 -22.06
N MET A 455 -9.53 -17.22 -21.91
CA MET A 455 -10.06 -17.71 -20.63
C MET A 455 -9.34 -19.00 -20.22
N ILE A 456 -8.85 -19.04 -18.99
CA ILE A 456 -8.04 -20.17 -18.50
C ILE A 456 -8.61 -20.67 -17.19
N PHE A 457 -9.02 -21.94 -17.20
CA PHE A 457 -9.56 -22.68 -16.07
C PHE A 457 -8.60 -23.81 -15.73
N SER A 458 -7.60 -23.50 -14.92
CA SER A 458 -6.54 -24.45 -14.57
C SER A 458 -5.97 -24.13 -13.20
N HIS A 459 -5.22 -25.07 -12.64
CA HIS A 459 -4.31 -24.77 -11.54
C HIS A 459 -3.24 -23.77 -11.98
N GLY A 460 -2.72 -23.05 -11.00
CA GLY A 460 -1.51 -22.26 -11.15
C GLY A 460 -0.44 -22.77 -10.19
N ASP A 461 0.80 -22.74 -10.65
CA ASP A 461 1.95 -23.19 -9.90
C ASP A 461 2.77 -21.99 -9.41
N TYR A 462 3.05 -21.98 -8.12
CA TYR A 462 3.82 -20.91 -7.51
C TYR A 462 5.30 -20.96 -7.91
N ASP A 463 5.88 -22.16 -8.02
CA ASP A 463 7.32 -22.34 -8.23
C ASP A 463 7.77 -21.87 -9.61
N THR A 464 6.84 -21.88 -10.57
CA THR A 464 7.02 -21.31 -11.91
C THR A 464 6.41 -19.91 -12.04
N ASN A 465 6.32 -19.17 -10.93
CA ASN A 465 5.77 -17.81 -10.87
C ASN A 465 4.34 -17.72 -11.45
N GLY A 466 3.40 -18.48 -10.92
CA GLY A 466 2.01 -18.49 -11.41
C GLY A 466 1.85 -19.16 -12.78
N GLY A 467 2.74 -20.08 -13.14
CA GLY A 467 2.62 -20.83 -14.39
C GLY A 467 1.39 -21.73 -14.38
N LEU A 468 0.73 -21.89 -15.51
CA LEU A 468 -0.58 -22.55 -15.60
C LEU A 468 -0.39 -24.03 -15.95
N LEU A 469 -0.99 -24.91 -15.15
CA LEU A 469 -0.97 -26.36 -15.36
C LEU A 469 -2.05 -26.75 -16.37
N VAL A 470 -1.69 -26.93 -17.64
CA VAL A 470 -2.62 -27.31 -18.72
C VAL A 470 -2.26 -28.70 -19.23
N GLY A 471 -3.09 -29.69 -18.92
CA GLY A 471 -2.84 -31.09 -19.24
C GLY A 471 -1.77 -31.75 -18.35
N ILE A 472 -1.58 -31.23 -17.14
CA ILE A 472 -0.59 -31.73 -16.17
C ILE A 472 -1.25 -31.74 -14.80
N SER A 473 -1.09 -32.85 -14.06
CA SER A 473 -1.59 -32.92 -12.69
C SER A 473 -0.65 -32.18 -11.74
N PRO A 474 -1.16 -31.47 -10.72
CA PRO A 474 -0.31 -30.93 -9.64
C PRO A 474 0.46 -32.03 -8.87
N PHE A 475 0.07 -33.30 -9.01
CA PHE A 475 0.75 -34.45 -8.41
C PHE A 475 1.87 -35.03 -9.28
N ASP A 476 2.03 -34.58 -10.53
CA ASP A 476 3.09 -35.05 -11.41
C ASP A 476 4.47 -34.52 -10.94
N SER A 477 5.22 -35.35 -10.22
CA SER A 477 6.57 -35.00 -9.74
C SER A 477 7.62 -35.20 -10.83
N GLY A 478 7.90 -34.16 -11.61
CA GLY A 478 9.00 -34.15 -12.58
C GLY A 478 9.96 -32.97 -12.36
N GLU A 479 11.26 -33.19 -12.58
CA GLU A 479 12.32 -32.15 -12.52
C GLU A 479 12.15 -31.02 -13.56
N ASN A 480 11.10 -31.05 -14.40
CA ASN A 480 10.92 -30.20 -15.57
C ASN A 480 9.55 -29.48 -15.65
N ILE A 481 8.80 -29.37 -14.54
CA ILE A 481 7.50 -28.65 -14.52
C ILE A 481 7.62 -27.24 -15.11
N GLY A 482 8.73 -26.53 -14.87
CA GLY A 482 8.99 -25.19 -15.43
C GLY A 482 8.90 -25.11 -16.95
N ASN A 483 9.32 -26.17 -17.66
CA ASN A 483 9.23 -26.23 -19.12
C ASN A 483 7.88 -26.74 -19.62
N ALA A 484 6.98 -27.16 -18.73
CA ALA A 484 5.73 -27.83 -19.04
C ALA A 484 4.50 -26.94 -18.80
N VAL A 485 4.63 -25.85 -18.05
CA VAL A 485 3.55 -24.89 -17.75
C VAL A 485 3.40 -23.80 -18.81
N ILE A 486 2.27 -23.08 -18.81
CA ILE A 486 2.13 -21.83 -19.56
C ILE A 486 2.55 -20.65 -18.66
N CYS A 487 3.50 -19.84 -19.12
CA CYS A 487 3.94 -18.62 -18.45
C CYS A 487 3.69 -17.37 -19.32
N PRO A 488 3.77 -16.14 -18.76
CA PRO A 488 3.58 -14.89 -19.50
C PRO A 488 4.43 -14.77 -20.77
N GLU A 489 5.63 -15.35 -20.80
CA GLU A 489 6.56 -15.31 -21.93
C GLU A 489 5.98 -16.01 -23.16
N HIS A 490 5.24 -17.12 -22.99
CA HIS A 490 4.61 -17.82 -24.11
C HIS A 490 3.59 -16.91 -24.80
N ILE A 491 2.72 -16.25 -24.04
CA ILE A 491 1.71 -15.33 -24.57
C ILE A 491 2.37 -14.09 -25.17
N THR A 492 3.40 -13.57 -24.51
CA THR A 492 4.19 -12.43 -24.99
C THR A 492 4.85 -12.73 -26.34
N SER A 493 5.38 -13.94 -26.53
CA SER A 493 6.01 -14.36 -27.79
C SER A 493 5.02 -14.39 -28.96
N ILE A 494 3.76 -14.76 -28.71
CA ILE A 494 2.67 -14.75 -29.70
C ILE A 494 2.28 -13.30 -30.03
N LEU A 495 2.10 -12.47 -29.00
CA LEU A 495 1.72 -11.06 -29.16
C LEU A 495 2.80 -10.21 -29.81
N ALA A 496 4.08 -10.50 -29.58
CA ALA A 496 5.19 -9.78 -30.19
C ALA A 496 5.18 -9.86 -31.73
N LYS A 497 4.62 -10.94 -32.31
CA LYS A 497 4.41 -11.07 -33.75
C LYS A 497 3.25 -10.19 -34.27
N HIS A 498 2.35 -9.80 -33.38
CA HIS A 498 1.10 -9.09 -33.70
C HIS A 498 0.77 -7.99 -32.65
N PRO A 499 1.64 -6.98 -32.46
CA PRO A 499 1.54 -6.04 -31.32
C PRO A 499 0.29 -5.16 -31.32
N ASN A 500 -0.41 -5.07 -32.46
CA ASN A 500 -1.65 -4.27 -32.59
C ASN A 500 -2.89 -4.99 -32.05
N VAL A 501 -2.81 -6.30 -31.74
CA VAL A 501 -3.95 -7.08 -31.26
C VAL A 501 -4.26 -6.71 -29.81
N LYS A 502 -5.51 -6.29 -29.55
CA LYS A 502 -5.99 -6.03 -28.19
C LYS A 502 -6.39 -7.33 -27.53
N LEU A 503 -5.79 -7.63 -26.39
CA LEU A 503 -5.96 -8.90 -25.70
C LEU A 503 -6.45 -8.73 -24.26
N THR A 504 -7.36 -9.59 -23.83
CA THR A 504 -7.78 -9.73 -22.43
C THR A 504 -7.60 -11.17 -21.97
N ILE A 505 -7.16 -11.35 -20.72
CA ILE A 505 -6.95 -12.65 -20.07
C ILE A 505 -7.84 -12.71 -18.82
N TYR A 506 -8.65 -13.77 -18.72
CA TYR A 506 -9.45 -14.12 -17.56
C TYR A 506 -8.97 -15.45 -16.98
N MET A 507 -8.64 -15.48 -15.68
CA MET A 507 -8.00 -16.62 -15.04
C MET A 507 -8.62 -16.93 -13.68
N THR A 508 -8.98 -18.19 -13.46
CA THR A 508 -9.47 -18.68 -12.16
C THR A 508 -8.39 -19.40 -11.35
N SER A 509 -7.13 -19.30 -11.80
CA SER A 509 -5.98 -20.06 -11.29
C SER A 509 -5.35 -19.50 -10.00
N CYS A 510 -4.77 -20.38 -9.21
CA CYS A 510 -3.90 -20.03 -8.08
C CYS A 510 -2.72 -19.17 -8.54
N TYR A 511 -2.26 -18.23 -7.70
CA TYR A 511 -1.10 -17.36 -7.97
C TYR A 511 -1.19 -16.51 -9.26
N SER A 512 -2.38 -16.45 -9.87
CA SER A 512 -2.64 -15.75 -11.14
C SER A 512 -2.31 -14.26 -11.10
N GLY A 513 -2.24 -13.65 -9.91
CA GLY A 513 -1.78 -12.28 -9.74
C GLY A 513 -0.33 -12.03 -10.20
N HIS A 514 0.49 -13.08 -10.37
CA HIS A 514 1.79 -12.91 -11.03
C HIS A 514 1.63 -12.30 -12.43
N TRP A 515 0.64 -12.75 -13.20
CA TRP A 515 0.37 -12.27 -14.56
C TRP A 515 -0.04 -10.79 -14.62
N VAL A 516 -0.55 -10.26 -13.51
CA VAL A 516 -0.89 -8.83 -13.37
C VAL A 516 0.34 -7.99 -13.04
N GLU A 517 1.28 -8.52 -12.26
CA GLU A 517 2.49 -7.83 -11.80
C GLU A 517 3.69 -7.97 -12.76
N THR A 518 3.57 -8.85 -13.74
CA THR A 518 4.64 -9.25 -14.68
C THR A 518 5.10 -8.09 -15.55
N VAL A 519 6.41 -8.00 -15.81
CA VAL A 519 7.04 -6.92 -16.62
C VAL A 519 7.18 -7.30 -18.09
N GLU A 520 7.01 -8.58 -18.43
CA GLU A 520 7.08 -9.18 -19.76
C GLU A 520 6.08 -8.49 -20.70
N PHE A 521 4.89 -8.19 -20.18
CA PHE A 521 3.88 -7.43 -20.90
C PHE A 521 4.22 -5.95 -21.07
N GLN A 522 5.21 -5.38 -20.37
CA GLN A 522 5.59 -3.97 -20.51
C GLN A 522 6.60 -3.75 -21.65
N GLY A 523 7.29 -4.81 -22.08
CA GLY A 523 8.17 -4.79 -23.26
C GLY A 523 7.37 -4.60 -24.56
N ALA A 524 7.92 -3.84 -25.52
CA ALA A 524 7.33 -3.61 -26.85
C ALA A 524 5.93 -2.94 -26.88
N GLN A 525 5.53 -2.22 -25.82
CA GLN A 525 4.20 -1.58 -25.68
C GLN A 525 3.00 -2.54 -25.71
N LEU A 526 3.22 -3.82 -25.42
CA LEU A 526 2.13 -4.77 -25.20
C LEU A 526 1.32 -4.32 -23.96
N ARG A 527 0.00 -4.48 -23.99
CA ARG A 527 -0.87 -4.06 -22.87
C ARG A 527 -2.09 -5.00 -22.75
N PRO A 528 -1.89 -6.32 -22.58
CA PRO A 528 -3.01 -7.19 -22.28
C PRO A 528 -3.65 -6.75 -20.97
N VAL A 529 -4.96 -6.88 -20.88
CA VAL A 529 -5.66 -6.69 -19.61
C VAL A 529 -5.89 -8.03 -18.96
N VAL A 530 -5.56 -8.12 -17.68
CA VAL A 530 -5.57 -9.38 -16.95
C VAL A 530 -6.53 -9.25 -15.77
N MET A 531 -7.42 -10.23 -15.66
CA MET A 531 -8.32 -10.46 -14.54
C MET A 531 -7.97 -11.79 -13.90
N ALA A 532 -7.42 -11.73 -12.69
CA ALA A 532 -6.88 -12.86 -11.96
C ALA A 532 -7.65 -13.08 -10.66
N ALA A 533 -8.01 -14.33 -10.38
CA ALA A 533 -8.78 -14.71 -9.20
C ALA A 533 -8.04 -14.53 -7.85
N ALA A 534 -6.70 -14.48 -7.88
CA ALA A 534 -5.88 -14.45 -6.67
C ALA A 534 -4.68 -13.51 -6.80
N LYS A 535 -4.14 -13.02 -5.69
CA LYS A 535 -2.84 -12.33 -5.67
C LYS A 535 -1.70 -13.28 -6.04
N ARG A 536 -0.53 -12.73 -6.37
CA ARG A 536 0.69 -13.48 -6.72
C ARG A 536 1.09 -14.55 -5.70
N ASN A 537 0.74 -14.37 -4.44
CA ASN A 537 1.10 -15.24 -3.32
C ASN A 537 -0.12 -15.88 -2.65
N GLU A 538 -1.27 -15.90 -3.32
CA GLU A 538 -2.52 -16.45 -2.83
C GLU A 538 -3.02 -17.56 -3.79
N GLU A 539 -3.67 -18.57 -3.22
CA GLU A 539 -4.42 -19.57 -3.99
C GLU A 539 -5.76 -18.95 -4.44
N SER A 540 -6.41 -19.55 -5.44
CA SER A 540 -7.79 -19.21 -5.79
C SER A 540 -8.73 -20.28 -5.23
N PHE A 541 -9.97 -19.90 -4.94
CA PHE A 541 -10.93 -20.81 -4.32
C PHE A 541 -12.15 -21.11 -5.18
N GLY A 542 -12.56 -22.38 -5.09
CA GLY A 542 -13.91 -22.83 -5.38
C GLY A 542 -14.85 -22.65 -4.19
N PHE A 543 -16.16 -22.82 -4.44
CA PHE A 543 -17.13 -22.96 -3.37
C PHE A 543 -16.79 -24.13 -2.45
N VAL A 544 -17.18 -23.94 -1.19
CA VAL A 544 -17.08 -24.97 -0.16
C VAL A 544 -17.74 -26.27 -0.60
N TRP A 545 -17.18 -27.40 -0.14
CA TRP A 545 -17.81 -28.70 -0.34
C TRP A 545 -19.16 -28.68 0.37
N SER A 546 -20.24 -28.73 -0.41
CA SER A 546 -21.59 -28.68 0.13
C SER A 546 -21.90 -29.92 0.97
N HIS A 547 -22.95 -29.89 1.80
CA HIS A 547 -23.39 -31.09 2.53
C HIS A 547 -23.82 -32.23 1.61
N SER A 548 -24.14 -31.90 0.37
CA SER A 548 -24.39 -32.90 -0.66
C SER A 548 -23.11 -33.65 -1.08
N GLN A 549 -21.91 -33.18 -0.71
CA GLN A 549 -20.57 -33.70 -1.06
C GLN A 549 -20.10 -33.35 -2.47
N ARG A 550 -20.35 -32.12 -2.94
CA ARG A 550 -19.83 -31.61 -4.23
C ARG A 550 -19.34 -30.18 -4.14
N HIS A 551 -18.33 -29.87 -4.95
CA HIS A 551 -17.98 -28.53 -5.36
C HIS A 551 -18.92 -28.02 -6.46
N ALA A 552 -19.10 -26.70 -6.49
CA ALA A 552 -20.07 -26.03 -7.35
C ALA A 552 -19.46 -24.78 -8.03
N GLY A 553 -18.24 -24.88 -8.53
CA GLY A 553 -17.58 -23.78 -9.25
C GLY A 553 -16.66 -22.89 -8.42
N GLY A 554 -15.99 -21.96 -9.10
CA GLY A 554 -15.05 -20.95 -8.61
C GLY A 554 -15.73 -19.71 -8.02
N LEU A 555 -15.22 -19.19 -6.90
CA LEU A 555 -15.72 -17.94 -6.30
C LEU A 555 -15.56 -16.75 -7.24
N PHE A 556 -14.45 -16.68 -7.99
CA PHE A 556 -14.18 -15.59 -8.91
C PHE A 556 -15.15 -15.58 -10.10
N SER A 557 -15.46 -16.75 -10.66
CA SER A 557 -16.46 -16.89 -11.73
C SER A 557 -17.86 -16.58 -11.24
N ALA A 558 -18.23 -17.04 -10.05
CA ALA A 558 -19.51 -16.72 -9.43
C ALA A 558 -19.69 -15.22 -9.23
N ALA A 559 -18.72 -14.57 -8.59
CA ALA A 559 -18.75 -13.13 -8.35
C ALA A 559 -18.75 -12.34 -9.66
N THR A 560 -17.92 -12.73 -10.63
CA THR A 560 -17.87 -12.04 -11.93
C THR A 560 -19.19 -12.14 -12.66
N VAL A 561 -19.79 -13.32 -12.77
CA VAL A 561 -21.09 -13.49 -13.47
C VAL A 561 -22.22 -12.77 -12.72
N THR A 562 -22.27 -12.89 -11.38
CA THR A 562 -23.26 -12.19 -10.55
C THR A 562 -23.22 -10.69 -10.81
N GLU A 563 -22.02 -10.10 -10.76
CA GLU A 563 -21.85 -8.68 -11.02
C GLU A 563 -22.19 -8.31 -12.47
N LEU A 564 -21.84 -9.13 -13.46
CA LEU A 564 -22.22 -8.88 -14.85
C LEU A 564 -23.74 -8.89 -15.05
N CYS A 565 -24.47 -9.75 -14.34
CA CYS A 565 -25.93 -9.83 -14.39
C CYS A 565 -26.65 -8.64 -13.74
N GLU A 566 -25.97 -7.83 -12.91
CA GLU A 566 -26.54 -6.61 -12.32
C GLU A 566 -26.45 -5.37 -13.21
N GLU A 567 -25.69 -5.43 -14.31
CA GLU A 567 -25.58 -4.30 -15.23
C GLU A 567 -26.90 -4.06 -15.98
N PRO A 568 -27.18 -2.81 -16.44
CA PRO A 568 -28.39 -2.52 -17.18
C PRO A 568 -28.53 -3.42 -18.41
N THR A 569 -29.74 -3.86 -18.71
CA THR A 569 -30.01 -4.82 -19.81
C THR A 569 -29.94 -4.17 -21.19
N THR A 570 -30.11 -2.85 -21.31
CA THR A 570 -30.06 -2.12 -22.59
C THR A 570 -29.19 -0.86 -22.49
N LEU A 571 -28.38 -0.60 -23.51
CA LEU A 571 -27.70 0.69 -23.65
C LEU A 571 -28.65 1.76 -24.17
N PRO A 572 -28.69 2.96 -23.56
CA PRO A 572 -29.37 4.09 -24.15
C PRO A 572 -28.64 4.57 -25.41
N GLU A 573 -29.38 5.10 -26.38
CA GLU A 573 -28.80 5.72 -27.58
C GLU A 573 -27.90 6.91 -27.24
N ASP A 574 -28.29 7.68 -26.21
CA ASP A 574 -27.48 8.77 -25.68
C ASP A 574 -26.52 8.27 -24.60
N ALA A 575 -25.24 8.43 -24.90
CA ALA A 575 -24.10 8.28 -24.02
C ALA A 575 -24.29 8.94 -22.63
N SER A 576 -24.94 10.10 -22.56
CA SER A 576 -25.16 10.83 -21.30
C SER A 576 -26.12 10.11 -20.34
N GLN A 577 -26.95 9.21 -20.86
CA GLN A 577 -27.95 8.45 -20.11
C GLN A 577 -27.43 7.06 -19.68
N ASP A 578 -26.19 6.72 -20.02
CA ASP A 578 -25.56 5.43 -19.72
C ASP A 578 -25.41 5.20 -18.20
N THR A 579 -26.30 4.37 -17.66
CA THR A 579 -26.37 4.01 -16.24
C THR A 579 -25.39 2.90 -15.84
N SER A 580 -24.63 2.33 -16.79
CA SER A 580 -23.67 1.26 -16.49
C SER A 580 -22.62 1.70 -15.48
N ARG A 581 -22.08 0.74 -14.72
CA ARG A 581 -21.04 1.06 -13.74
C ARG A 581 -19.74 1.39 -14.46
N GLU A 582 -18.96 2.28 -13.84
CA GLU A 582 -17.56 2.46 -14.22
C GLU A 582 -16.79 1.15 -13.96
N TYR A 583 -15.78 0.86 -14.77
CA TYR A 583 -15.03 -0.39 -14.62
C TYR A 583 -14.38 -0.55 -13.24
N ARG A 584 -13.85 0.54 -12.67
CA ARG A 584 -13.37 0.56 -11.28
C ARG A 584 -14.44 0.13 -10.28
N LYS A 585 -15.68 0.57 -10.47
CA LYS A 585 -16.79 0.22 -9.60
C LYS A 585 -17.14 -1.27 -9.76
N LEU A 586 -17.21 -1.78 -10.98
CA LEU A 586 -17.43 -3.21 -11.25
C LEU A 586 -16.38 -4.10 -10.57
N THR A 587 -15.08 -3.82 -10.77
CA THR A 587 -14.00 -4.62 -10.16
C THR A 587 -13.98 -4.55 -8.63
N THR A 588 -14.36 -3.40 -8.07
CA THR A 588 -14.55 -3.25 -6.61
C THR A 588 -15.69 -4.13 -6.13
N GLN A 589 -16.80 -4.20 -6.88
CA GLN A 589 -17.94 -5.04 -6.50
C GLN A 589 -17.66 -6.53 -6.70
N ILE A 590 -16.96 -6.94 -7.76
CA ILE A 590 -16.48 -8.33 -7.90
C ILE A 590 -15.66 -8.75 -6.68
N SER A 591 -14.79 -7.85 -6.19
CA SER A 591 -13.99 -8.11 -4.98
C SER A 591 -14.87 -8.20 -3.73
N ALA A 592 -15.89 -7.34 -3.60
CA ALA A 592 -16.83 -7.34 -2.49
C ALA A 592 -17.70 -8.60 -2.49
N GLU A 593 -18.15 -9.03 -3.66
CA GLU A 593 -18.98 -10.21 -3.86
C GLU A 593 -18.19 -11.49 -3.57
N MET A 594 -16.93 -11.58 -4.02
CA MET A 594 -16.05 -12.66 -3.59
C MET A 594 -15.91 -12.73 -2.07
N ASN A 595 -15.75 -11.58 -1.40
CA ASN A 595 -15.69 -11.53 0.06
C ASN A 595 -17.01 -11.94 0.72
N ARG A 596 -18.17 -11.69 0.08
CA ARG A 596 -19.50 -12.11 0.54
C ARG A 596 -19.67 -13.63 0.42
N LEU A 597 -19.24 -14.20 -0.70
CA LEU A 597 -19.29 -15.63 -1.00
C LEU A 597 -18.28 -16.42 -0.16
N CYS A 598 -17.24 -15.77 0.38
CA CYS A 598 -16.35 -16.35 1.36
C CYS A 598 -17.00 -16.43 2.76
N LEU A 599 -17.02 -17.62 3.37
CA LEU A 599 -17.56 -17.78 4.73
C LEU A 599 -16.75 -16.99 5.79
N PRO A 600 -17.39 -16.37 6.81
CA PRO A 600 -16.70 -15.57 7.84
C PRO A 600 -15.67 -16.32 8.69
N ALA A 601 -15.82 -17.62 8.90
CA ALA A 601 -14.82 -18.46 9.60
C ALA A 601 -13.49 -18.54 8.83
N ASN A 602 -13.53 -18.26 7.53
CA ASN A 602 -12.38 -18.25 6.63
C ASN A 602 -11.68 -16.87 6.58
N ILE A 603 -12.20 -15.86 7.29
CA ILE A 603 -11.60 -14.52 7.38
C ILE A 603 -10.76 -14.44 8.66
N THR A 604 -9.74 -15.30 8.77
CA THR A 604 -8.63 -15.05 9.70
C THR A 604 -7.41 -14.61 8.90
N ALA A 605 -6.51 -13.87 9.54
CA ALA A 605 -5.26 -13.45 8.91
C ALA A 605 -4.62 -14.66 8.21
N PHE A 606 -4.21 -14.50 6.94
CA PHE A 606 -3.55 -15.52 6.09
C PHE A 606 -4.45 -16.44 5.22
N TYR A 607 -5.69 -16.06 4.91
CA TYR A 607 -6.54 -16.75 3.92
C TYR A 607 -6.53 -16.02 2.56
N GLY A 608 -6.36 -16.73 1.44
CA GLY A 608 -6.04 -16.13 0.14
C GLY A 608 -6.97 -16.55 -0.99
N SER A 609 -7.66 -15.58 -1.61
CA SER A 609 -8.27 -15.64 -2.95
C SER A 609 -8.78 -14.22 -3.30
N SER A 610 -7.89 -13.23 -3.17
CA SER A 610 -8.26 -11.84 -3.47
C SER A 610 -8.06 -11.56 -4.96
N PRO A 611 -9.11 -11.17 -5.69
CA PRO A 611 -8.97 -10.93 -7.12
C PRO A 611 -8.09 -9.70 -7.37
N VAL A 612 -7.32 -9.76 -8.45
CA VAL A 612 -6.44 -8.67 -8.87
C VAL A 612 -6.61 -8.38 -10.35
N PHE A 613 -6.61 -7.10 -10.67
CA PHE A 613 -6.87 -6.58 -12.01
C PHE A 613 -5.74 -5.66 -12.46
N SER A 614 -5.38 -5.69 -13.74
CA SER A 614 -4.39 -4.78 -14.31
C SER A 614 -4.92 -3.36 -14.54
N ASP A 615 -6.24 -3.14 -14.60
CA ASP A 615 -6.89 -1.84 -14.85
C ASP A 615 -7.84 -1.39 -13.72
N ARG A 616 -7.34 -1.12 -12.51
CA ARG A 616 -8.24 -0.81 -11.36
C ARG A 616 -8.80 0.61 -11.33
N GLU A 617 -8.21 1.53 -12.08
CA GLU A 617 -8.50 2.97 -11.97
C GLU A 617 -9.31 3.51 -13.16
N SER A 618 -9.65 2.70 -14.15
CA SER A 618 -10.44 3.16 -15.29
C SER A 618 -11.84 3.61 -14.88
N GLN A 619 -12.14 4.85 -15.25
CA GLN A 619 -13.43 5.52 -15.10
C GLN A 619 -14.32 5.34 -16.34
N GLU A 620 -13.87 4.60 -17.35
CA GLU A 620 -14.72 4.29 -18.50
C GLU A 620 -15.91 3.44 -18.08
N LYS A 621 -17.07 3.76 -18.66
CA LYS A 621 -18.30 2.98 -18.51
C LYS A 621 -18.11 1.58 -19.06
N PHE A 622 -18.45 0.56 -18.26
CA PHE A 622 -18.22 -0.84 -18.59
C PHE A 622 -18.90 -1.25 -19.90
N TRP A 623 -20.16 -0.85 -20.11
CA TRP A 623 -20.94 -1.22 -21.29
C TRP A 623 -20.44 -0.64 -22.61
N ARG A 624 -19.91 0.58 -22.61
CA ARG A 624 -19.28 1.17 -23.81
C ARG A 624 -18.05 0.39 -24.26
N ARG A 625 -17.53 -0.47 -23.38
CA ARG A 625 -16.51 -1.45 -23.75
C ARG A 625 -17.21 -2.56 -24.51
N THR A 626 -18.11 -3.32 -23.88
CA THR A 626 -18.68 -4.59 -24.38
C THR A 626 -19.31 -4.49 -25.78
N GLY A 627 -19.95 -3.37 -26.14
CA GLY A 627 -20.55 -3.22 -27.48
C GLY A 627 -21.62 -4.28 -27.84
N TYR A 628 -22.06 -5.07 -26.85
CA TYR A 628 -23.16 -6.03 -26.87
C TYR A 628 -24.11 -5.73 -25.75
N SER A 629 -25.35 -6.17 -25.93
CA SER A 629 -26.36 -6.11 -24.91
C SER A 629 -25.98 -6.98 -23.71
N LEU A 630 -25.79 -6.42 -22.51
CA LEU A 630 -25.61 -7.25 -21.30
C LEU A 630 -26.87 -8.07 -20.95
N HIS A 631 -27.99 -7.77 -21.62
CA HIS A 631 -29.12 -8.69 -21.76
C HIS A 631 -28.68 -10.11 -22.16
N ASP A 632 -27.65 -10.29 -22.98
CA ASP A 632 -27.24 -11.62 -23.47
C ASP A 632 -26.57 -12.45 -22.36
N TYR A 633 -25.78 -11.83 -21.47
CA TYR A 633 -25.19 -12.52 -20.31
C TYR A 633 -26.26 -13.03 -19.36
N GLN A 634 -27.17 -12.13 -18.94
CA GLN A 634 -28.27 -12.47 -18.05
C GLN A 634 -29.22 -13.47 -18.70
N THR A 635 -29.60 -13.26 -19.96
CA THR A 635 -30.48 -14.18 -20.70
C THR A 635 -29.88 -15.57 -20.83
N ASN A 636 -28.58 -15.67 -21.16
CA ASN A 636 -27.91 -16.96 -21.27
C ASN A 636 -27.75 -17.64 -19.90
N PHE A 637 -27.47 -16.88 -18.85
CA PHE A 637 -27.43 -17.39 -17.48
C PHE A 637 -28.80 -17.87 -17.00
N ASP A 638 -29.87 -17.15 -17.34
CA ASP A 638 -31.25 -17.47 -16.97
C ASP A 638 -31.79 -18.69 -17.73
N LYS A 639 -31.27 -19.00 -18.93
CA LYS A 639 -31.56 -20.25 -19.65
C LYS A 639 -31.06 -21.50 -18.93
N LEU A 640 -30.05 -21.37 -18.07
CA LEU A 640 -29.53 -22.50 -17.31
C LEU A 640 -30.55 -22.91 -16.24
N HIS A 641 -30.76 -24.23 -16.12
CA HIS A 641 -31.69 -24.78 -15.15
C HIS A 641 -31.26 -24.41 -13.72
N THR A 642 -32.18 -23.77 -12.98
CA THR A 642 -31.96 -23.42 -11.57
C THR A 642 -32.37 -24.58 -10.67
N ILE A 643 -31.49 -24.91 -9.72
CA ILE A 643 -31.75 -25.86 -8.64
C ILE A 643 -31.70 -25.15 -7.28
N PRO A 644 -32.43 -25.66 -6.28
CA PRO A 644 -32.42 -25.06 -4.95
C PRO A 644 -31.04 -25.17 -4.26
N PRO A 645 -30.84 -24.40 -3.17
CA PRO A 645 -29.70 -24.56 -2.27
C PRO A 645 -29.50 -26.02 -1.85
N SER A 646 -28.25 -26.47 -1.77
CA SER A 646 -27.95 -27.78 -1.16
C SER A 646 -28.05 -27.69 0.36
N ASP A 647 -27.73 -26.53 0.92
CA ASP A 647 -27.44 -26.36 2.33
C ASP A 647 -28.29 -25.24 2.96
N PRO A 648 -28.73 -25.38 4.22
CA PRO A 648 -29.44 -24.31 4.92
C PRO A 648 -28.51 -23.12 5.20
N HIS A 649 -28.98 -21.89 4.95
CA HIS A 649 -28.13 -20.69 5.04
C HIS A 649 -27.60 -20.44 6.49
N PRO A 650 -26.28 -20.28 6.69
CA PRO A 650 -25.67 -20.06 8.01
C PRO A 650 -26.10 -18.77 8.74
N LYS A 651 -26.75 -17.81 8.07
CA LYS A 651 -27.28 -16.58 8.72
C LYS A 651 -28.45 -16.84 9.66
N ARG A 652 -29.08 -18.02 9.60
CA ARG A 652 -30.20 -18.38 10.50
C ARG A 652 -29.75 -18.68 11.93
N ASP A 653 -28.46 -18.99 12.18
CA ASP A 653 -27.96 -19.23 13.53
C ASP A 653 -26.45 -18.94 13.68
N ARG A 654 -26.08 -17.66 13.71
CA ARG A 654 -24.68 -17.18 13.86
C ARG A 654 -23.94 -17.70 15.11
N LYS A 655 -24.63 -18.36 16.05
CA LYS A 655 -24.03 -19.00 17.23
C LYS A 655 -23.52 -20.43 16.98
N ARG A 656 -23.86 -21.07 15.85
CA ARG A 656 -23.60 -22.51 15.62
C ARG A 656 -22.28 -22.85 14.93
N PHE A 657 -21.55 -21.87 14.38
CA PHE A 657 -20.25 -22.07 13.73
C PHE A 657 -19.07 -21.67 14.64
N SER A 658 -19.20 -21.87 15.96
CA SER A 658 -18.01 -22.10 16.79
C SER A 658 -17.54 -23.52 16.49
N ALA A 659 -16.24 -23.71 16.26
CA ALA A 659 -15.60 -25.02 16.02
C ALA A 659 -15.58 -25.92 17.27
N ASP A 660 -16.70 -25.98 17.98
CA ASP A 660 -16.97 -26.95 19.02
C ASP A 660 -17.98 -27.94 18.41
N SER A 661 -17.54 -29.18 18.25
CA SER A 661 -18.29 -30.39 17.83
C SER A 661 -19.82 -30.21 17.78
N THR A 662 -20.39 -30.24 16.58
CA THR A 662 -21.83 -30.48 16.40
C THR A 662 -22.10 -31.93 16.78
N ASP A 663 -22.82 -32.15 17.87
CA ASP A 663 -23.23 -33.49 18.27
C ASP A 663 -24.25 -34.10 17.26
N GLY A 664 -24.30 -35.43 17.20
CA GLY A 664 -25.11 -36.20 16.26
C GLY A 664 -26.63 -36.04 16.38
N THR A 665 -27.12 -35.06 17.14
CA THR A 665 -28.55 -34.76 17.29
C THR A 665 -29.02 -33.63 16.37
N HIS A 666 -28.14 -33.08 15.54
CA HIS A 666 -28.48 -31.99 14.62
C HIS A 666 -29.48 -32.44 13.53
N PRO A 667 -30.54 -31.66 13.20
CA PRO A 667 -31.57 -32.06 12.23
C PRO A 667 -31.04 -32.47 10.86
N ASP A 668 -29.96 -31.84 10.39
CA ASP A 668 -29.33 -32.16 9.11
C ASP A 668 -28.51 -33.46 9.16
N ILE A 669 -27.90 -33.78 10.32
CA ILE A 669 -27.23 -35.06 10.57
C ILE A 669 -28.28 -36.18 10.65
N LEU A 670 -29.40 -35.92 11.33
CA LEU A 670 -30.54 -36.84 11.41
C LEU A 670 -31.20 -37.07 10.04
N ALA A 671 -31.33 -36.02 9.22
CA ALA A 671 -31.87 -36.13 7.86
C ALA A 671 -30.89 -36.82 6.90
N TRP A 672 -29.58 -36.74 7.16
CA TRP A 672 -28.55 -37.49 6.44
C TRP A 672 -28.55 -38.97 6.87
N GLU A 673 -28.57 -39.24 8.17
CA GLU A 673 -28.67 -40.60 8.74
C GLU A 673 -29.95 -41.31 8.30
N GLN A 674 -31.07 -40.60 8.18
CA GLN A 674 -32.31 -41.15 7.60
C GLN A 674 -32.16 -41.53 6.13
N ARG A 675 -31.40 -40.76 5.34
CA ARG A 675 -31.17 -41.02 3.91
C ARG A 675 -30.07 -42.06 3.69
N HIS A 676 -29.13 -42.17 4.63
CA HIS A 676 -27.92 -42.99 4.54
C HIS A 676 -27.62 -43.65 5.90
N GLN A 677 -28.47 -44.59 6.31
CA GLN A 677 -28.33 -45.29 7.60
C GLN A 677 -26.96 -45.96 7.73
N GLY A 678 -26.27 -45.69 8.85
CA GLY A 678 -24.94 -46.24 9.14
C GLY A 678 -23.76 -45.40 8.65
N VAL A 679 -24.03 -44.23 8.07
CA VAL A 679 -23.02 -43.27 7.58
C VAL A 679 -23.08 -42.00 8.42
N ILE A 680 -22.44 -42.02 9.60
CA ILE A 680 -22.22 -40.81 10.41
C ILE A 680 -20.80 -40.32 10.13
N ASP A 681 -20.65 -39.18 9.47
CA ASP A 681 -19.37 -38.47 9.37
C ASP A 681 -19.33 -37.44 10.51
N GLU A 682 -18.73 -37.80 11.65
CA GLU A 682 -18.52 -36.89 12.79
C GLU A 682 -17.62 -35.68 12.41
N ASP A 683 -16.93 -35.73 11.26
CA ASP A 683 -16.07 -34.68 10.71
C ASP A 683 -16.81 -33.73 9.74
N TYR A 684 -18.14 -33.77 9.67
CA TYR A 684 -18.96 -32.98 8.74
C TYR A 684 -18.64 -31.46 8.70
N PRO A 685 -18.33 -30.76 9.82
CA PRO A 685 -17.90 -29.35 9.77
C PRO A 685 -16.46 -29.16 9.26
N GLU A 686 -15.64 -30.21 9.29
CA GLU A 686 -14.27 -30.22 8.78
C GLU A 686 -14.19 -30.65 7.33
N ALA A 687 -15.28 -31.03 6.68
CA ALA A 687 -15.28 -31.49 5.29
C ALA A 687 -15.65 -30.37 4.30
N THR A 688 -16.24 -29.27 4.78
CA THR A 688 -16.85 -28.18 3.98
C THR A 688 -15.85 -27.21 3.37
N GLY A 689 -14.72 -27.69 2.88
CA GLY A 689 -13.69 -26.84 2.31
C GLY A 689 -12.94 -27.53 1.20
N GLY A 690 -13.09 -27.04 -0.04
CA GLY A 690 -12.07 -27.32 -1.05
C GLY A 690 -10.69 -27.05 -0.47
N TYR A 691 -9.68 -27.77 -0.94
CA TYR A 691 -8.30 -27.97 -0.45
C TYR A 691 -7.56 -26.90 0.39
N GLY A 692 -8.12 -25.72 0.70
CA GLY A 692 -7.68 -24.77 1.72
C GLY A 692 -8.63 -24.52 2.92
N ALA A 693 -9.88 -25.01 2.94
CA ALA A 693 -10.88 -24.62 3.96
C ALA A 693 -11.08 -25.61 5.13
N THR A 694 -10.38 -26.73 5.14
CA THR A 694 -10.42 -27.70 6.24
C THR A 694 -9.08 -27.69 6.96
N SER A 695 -9.05 -28.01 8.26
CA SER A 695 -7.80 -28.26 8.98
C SER A 695 -6.90 -29.23 8.19
N ARG A 696 -7.52 -30.19 7.47
CA ARG A 696 -6.95 -31.17 6.53
C ARG A 696 -6.38 -30.54 5.25
N GLY A 697 -7.12 -29.67 4.57
CA GLY A 697 -6.66 -28.93 3.38
C GLY A 697 -5.53 -27.95 3.71
N LEU A 698 -5.61 -27.28 4.86
CA LEU A 698 -4.52 -26.45 5.38
C LEU A 698 -3.22 -27.24 5.54
N VAL A 699 -3.28 -28.50 5.94
CA VAL A 699 -2.08 -29.36 6.10
C VAL A 699 -1.86 -30.30 4.92
N ALA A 700 -2.55 -30.09 3.80
CA ALA A 700 -2.39 -30.92 2.62
C ALA A 700 -0.92 -30.96 2.19
N PRO A 701 -0.42 -32.12 1.71
CA PRO A 701 0.97 -32.29 1.34
C PRO A 701 1.53 -31.19 0.44
N GLY A 702 0.75 -30.76 -0.57
CA GLY A 702 1.12 -29.67 -1.48
C GLY A 702 1.27 -28.32 -0.76
N SER A 703 0.28 -27.92 0.05
CA SER A 703 0.29 -26.64 0.76
C SER A 703 1.38 -26.57 1.85
N MET A 704 1.61 -27.67 2.56
CA MET A 704 2.70 -27.77 3.53
C MET A 704 4.07 -27.75 2.86
N ARG A 705 4.25 -28.53 1.79
CA ARG A 705 5.48 -28.56 1.00
C ARG A 705 5.78 -27.18 0.42
N TYR A 706 4.76 -26.45 -0.02
CA TYR A 706 4.86 -25.05 -0.46
C TYR A 706 5.44 -24.15 0.65
N LEU A 707 4.82 -24.13 1.84
CA LEU A 707 5.25 -23.26 2.93
C LEU A 707 6.66 -23.60 3.43
N ILE A 708 6.96 -24.90 3.49
CA ILE A 708 8.29 -25.40 3.81
C ILE A 708 9.30 -24.93 2.76
N ASN A 709 9.04 -25.16 1.47
CA ASN A 709 9.93 -24.74 0.39
C ASN A 709 10.18 -23.23 0.40
N ARG A 710 9.12 -22.43 0.59
CA ARG A 710 9.24 -20.97 0.66
C ARG A 710 10.09 -20.53 1.85
N TYR A 711 9.90 -21.19 2.98
CA TYR A 711 10.71 -20.95 4.17
C TYR A 711 12.19 -21.31 3.95
N LEU A 712 12.48 -22.42 3.27
CA LEU A 712 13.83 -22.87 2.98
C LEU A 712 14.55 -22.02 1.94
N ARG A 713 13.82 -21.54 0.92
CA ARG A 713 14.33 -20.55 -0.03
C ARG A 713 14.81 -19.30 0.69
N ALA A 714 14.18 -18.97 1.82
CA ALA A 714 14.64 -17.90 2.68
C ALA A 714 15.88 -18.27 3.52
N LYS A 715 16.67 -19.28 3.15
CA LYS A 715 17.97 -19.68 3.75
C LYS A 715 18.02 -19.47 5.28
N PRO A 716 17.17 -20.15 6.04
CA PRO A 716 17.17 -20.05 7.50
C PRO A 716 18.45 -20.68 8.06
N ARG A 717 18.97 -20.15 9.18
CA ARG A 717 20.17 -20.71 9.82
C ARG A 717 19.77 -21.96 10.61
N LEU A 718 20.01 -23.14 10.03
CA LEU A 718 19.54 -24.43 10.57
C LEU A 718 20.01 -24.74 11.99
N GLU A 719 21.15 -24.19 12.39
CA GLU A 719 21.75 -24.35 13.72
C GLU A 719 21.07 -23.51 14.81
N ALA A 720 20.28 -22.48 14.45
CA ALA A 720 19.67 -21.61 15.44
C ALA A 720 18.54 -22.35 16.20
N PRO A 721 18.37 -22.13 17.51
CA PRO A 721 17.42 -22.88 18.34
C PRO A 721 15.98 -22.86 17.81
N GLU A 722 15.52 -21.72 17.30
CA GLU A 722 14.19 -21.55 16.70
C GLU A 722 14.00 -22.38 15.42
N HIS A 723 15.07 -22.56 14.65
CA HIS A 723 15.08 -23.35 13.41
C HIS A 723 15.20 -24.84 13.71
N LYS A 724 15.97 -25.22 14.73
CA LYS A 724 16.17 -26.61 15.13
C LYS A 724 14.85 -27.28 15.57
N ALA A 725 14.00 -26.55 16.30
CA ALA A 725 12.68 -27.02 16.71
C ALA A 725 11.72 -27.17 15.53
N LEU A 726 11.68 -26.17 14.63
CA LEU A 726 10.87 -26.24 13.41
C LEU A 726 11.35 -27.36 12.47
N TRP A 727 12.66 -27.53 12.31
CA TRP A 727 13.26 -28.59 11.49
C TRP A 727 13.02 -29.99 12.06
N GLY A 728 12.98 -30.12 13.40
CA GLY A 728 12.55 -31.35 14.06
C GLY A 728 11.12 -31.72 13.67
N ARG A 729 10.18 -30.77 13.80
CA ARG A 729 8.78 -30.98 13.41
C ARG A 729 8.62 -31.23 11.91
N TRP A 730 9.37 -30.54 11.06
CA TRP A 730 9.34 -30.82 9.62
C TRP A 730 9.87 -32.23 9.29
N ARG A 731 10.96 -32.70 9.91
CA ARG A 731 11.41 -34.09 9.72
C ARG A 731 10.37 -35.10 10.19
N MET A 732 9.66 -34.81 11.28
CA MET A 732 8.53 -35.63 11.72
C MET A 732 7.39 -35.57 10.71
N TYR A 733 7.08 -34.41 10.13
CA TYR A 733 6.08 -34.24 9.08
C TYR A 733 6.40 -35.09 7.85
N ASN A 734 7.64 -35.06 7.34
CA ASN A 734 8.06 -35.86 6.18
C ASN A 734 8.06 -37.38 6.45
N LYS A 735 8.11 -37.79 7.72
CA LYS A 735 8.01 -39.18 8.16
C LYS A 735 6.59 -39.57 8.57
N ASP A 736 5.65 -38.65 8.40
CA ASP A 736 4.26 -38.76 8.83
C ASP A 736 4.09 -39.09 10.33
N GLN A 737 4.94 -38.52 11.17
CA GLN A 737 4.98 -38.71 12.62
C GLN A 737 4.33 -37.55 13.39
N LEU A 738 3.70 -36.60 12.69
CA LEU A 738 2.97 -35.49 13.33
C LEU A 738 1.47 -35.79 13.37
N SER A 739 0.87 -35.59 14.54
CA SER A 739 -0.60 -35.48 14.67
C SER A 739 -1.14 -34.28 13.88
N HIS A 740 -2.43 -34.30 13.62
CA HIS A 740 -3.11 -33.26 12.87
C HIS A 740 -2.96 -31.86 13.48
N GLU A 741 -3.14 -31.70 14.80
CA GLU A 741 -2.95 -30.39 15.43
C GLU A 741 -1.49 -29.92 15.34
N GLN A 742 -0.53 -30.86 15.37
CA GLN A 742 0.88 -30.54 15.19
C GLN A 742 1.19 -30.10 13.75
N LYS A 743 0.53 -30.68 12.75
CA LYS A 743 0.63 -30.24 11.33
C LYS A 743 0.08 -28.81 11.17
N VAL A 744 -1.07 -28.50 11.76
CA VAL A 744 -1.67 -27.15 11.75
C VAL A 744 -0.79 -26.13 12.48
N ALA A 745 -0.21 -26.52 13.63
CA ALA A 745 0.72 -25.67 14.36
C ALA A 745 1.99 -25.37 13.54
N LEU A 746 2.55 -26.38 12.87
CA LEU A 746 3.70 -26.23 11.98
C LEU A 746 3.39 -25.26 10.83
N ARG A 747 2.22 -25.39 10.19
CA ARG A 747 1.74 -24.47 9.14
C ARG A 747 1.71 -23.02 9.63
N ARG A 748 1.04 -22.77 10.76
CA ARG A 748 0.87 -21.42 11.32
C ARG A 748 2.22 -20.76 11.62
N GLU A 749 3.16 -21.53 12.14
CA GLU A 749 4.51 -21.05 12.43
C GLU A 749 5.29 -20.71 11.16
N LEU A 750 5.20 -21.54 10.11
CA LEU A 750 5.78 -21.26 8.80
C LEU A 750 5.21 -19.97 8.19
N LEU A 751 3.88 -19.79 8.25
CA LEU A 751 3.20 -18.59 7.77
C LEU A 751 3.64 -17.33 8.52
N VAL A 752 3.74 -17.40 9.85
CA VAL A 752 4.25 -16.31 10.69
C VAL A 752 5.67 -15.93 10.24
N TYR A 753 6.55 -16.89 10.02
CA TYR A 753 7.93 -16.61 9.58
C TYR A 753 7.99 -15.98 8.19
N LEU A 754 7.22 -16.49 7.25
CA LEU A 754 7.12 -15.93 5.89
C LEU A 754 6.54 -14.51 5.89
N HIS A 755 5.57 -14.25 6.76
CA HIS A 755 5.02 -12.91 6.92
C HIS A 755 6.03 -11.94 7.54
N MET A 756 6.78 -12.36 8.57
CA MET A 756 7.84 -11.53 9.13
C MET A 756 8.92 -11.18 8.08
N ASN A 757 9.24 -12.11 7.17
CA ASN A 757 10.12 -11.85 6.03
C ASN A 757 9.53 -10.82 5.06
N THR A 758 8.24 -10.93 4.75
CA THR A 758 7.55 -9.95 3.88
C THR A 758 7.52 -8.56 4.53
N MET A 759 7.18 -8.50 5.82
CA MET A 759 7.15 -7.25 6.59
C MET A 759 8.50 -6.56 6.59
N VAL A 760 9.59 -7.30 6.81
CA VAL A 760 10.91 -6.68 6.89
C VAL A 760 11.38 -6.17 5.52
N ASN A 761 11.08 -6.87 4.43
CA ASN A 761 11.32 -6.37 3.07
C ASN A 761 10.54 -5.06 2.81
N GLN A 762 9.29 -4.95 3.30
CA GLN A 762 8.54 -3.68 3.21
C GLN A 762 9.14 -2.57 4.09
N TYR A 763 9.62 -2.91 5.28
CA TYR A 763 10.25 -1.95 6.19
C TYR A 763 11.55 -1.41 5.63
N THR A 764 12.41 -2.25 5.04
CA THR A 764 13.63 -1.78 4.37
C THR A 764 13.31 -0.83 3.23
N MET A 765 12.26 -1.12 2.43
CA MET A 765 11.79 -0.20 1.39
C MET A 765 11.32 1.15 1.94
N VAL A 766 10.51 1.16 3.01
CA VAL A 766 9.99 2.39 3.64
C VAL A 766 11.10 3.24 4.25
N LEU A 767 12.15 2.59 4.73
CA LEU A 767 13.34 3.24 5.27
C LEU A 767 14.34 3.63 4.17
N GLY A 768 14.15 3.15 2.94
CA GLY A 768 15.03 3.41 1.83
C GLY A 768 16.39 2.71 1.96
N LEU A 769 16.40 1.47 2.44
CA LEU A 769 17.60 0.64 2.60
C LEU A 769 17.72 -0.30 1.41
N TYR A 770 18.73 -0.12 0.55
CA TYR A 770 18.77 -0.77 -0.77
C TYR A 770 19.98 -1.68 -1.01
N LYS A 771 21.01 -1.62 -0.15
CA LYS A 771 22.22 -2.44 -0.32
C LYS A 771 21.99 -3.94 -0.29
N LEU A 772 20.98 -4.38 0.45
CA LEU A 772 20.60 -5.77 0.50
C LEU A 772 19.43 -6.03 -0.43
N THR A 773 19.56 -7.09 -1.23
CA THR A 773 18.43 -7.73 -1.89
C THR A 773 17.46 -8.30 -0.86
N ASN A 774 16.32 -8.84 -1.30
CA ASN A 774 15.31 -9.38 -0.41
C ASN A 774 15.89 -10.41 0.58
N ILE A 775 15.34 -10.45 1.79
CA ILE A 775 15.76 -11.33 2.90
C ILE A 775 15.91 -12.79 2.48
N GLU A 776 15.15 -13.24 1.48
CA GLU A 776 15.18 -14.58 0.94
C GLU A 776 16.54 -14.95 0.34
N SER A 777 17.18 -14.01 -0.35
CA SER A 777 18.52 -14.20 -0.92
C SER A 777 19.65 -13.94 0.08
N TRP A 778 19.36 -13.30 1.20
CA TRP A 778 20.36 -12.85 2.18
C TRP A 778 20.72 -13.92 3.22
N THR A 779 21.98 -13.91 3.64
CA THR A 779 22.47 -14.71 4.77
C THR A 779 23.31 -13.85 5.71
N LEU A 780 23.33 -14.18 7.00
CA LEU A 780 24.17 -13.43 7.94
C LEU A 780 25.66 -13.46 7.53
N ALA A 781 26.14 -14.62 7.06
CA ALA A 781 27.52 -14.78 6.61
C ALA A 781 27.89 -13.87 5.42
N SER A 782 26.92 -13.54 4.54
CA SER A 782 27.20 -12.68 3.38
C SER A 782 27.46 -11.23 3.74
N THR A 783 27.16 -10.79 4.97
CA THR A 783 27.44 -9.42 5.43
C THR A 783 28.20 -9.32 6.74
N ALA A 784 28.50 -10.43 7.40
CA ALA A 784 29.12 -10.44 8.72
C ALA A 784 30.51 -9.77 8.80
N ARG A 785 31.18 -9.53 7.67
CA ARG A 785 32.48 -8.83 7.60
C ARG A 785 32.36 -7.31 7.48
N GLU A 786 31.16 -6.80 7.24
CA GLU A 786 30.90 -5.39 6.90
C GLU A 786 30.60 -4.50 8.12
N TYR A 787 30.43 -5.11 9.29
CA TYR A 787 30.08 -4.44 10.54
C TYR A 787 30.68 -5.15 11.75
N ASP A 788 30.87 -4.41 12.84
CA ASP A 788 31.28 -4.96 14.13
C ASP A 788 30.20 -5.89 14.72
N ARG A 789 30.64 -7.00 15.34
CA ARG A 789 29.76 -8.07 15.81
C ARG A 789 28.92 -7.63 17.02
N ASP A 790 29.50 -6.87 17.93
CA ASP A 790 28.83 -6.44 19.15
C ASP A 790 27.80 -5.35 18.81
N THR A 791 28.18 -4.41 17.96
CA THR A 791 27.30 -3.38 17.41
C THR A 791 26.12 -4.01 16.64
N PHE A 792 26.37 -5.03 15.83
CA PHE A 792 25.31 -5.80 15.16
C PHE A 792 24.36 -6.48 16.15
N GLY A 793 24.91 -7.08 17.20
CA GLY A 793 24.14 -7.68 18.29
C GLY A 793 23.20 -6.68 18.94
N ASP A 794 23.73 -5.52 19.32
CA ASP A 794 22.96 -4.46 19.99
C ASP A 794 21.82 -3.91 19.13
N VAL A 795 22.08 -3.65 17.84
CA VAL A 795 21.05 -3.17 16.89
C VAL A 795 20.00 -4.23 16.63
N SER A 796 20.41 -5.48 16.40
CA SER A 796 19.48 -6.59 16.18
C SER A 796 18.58 -6.82 17.39
N ASP A 797 19.14 -6.76 18.58
CA ASP A 797 18.41 -6.90 19.84
C ASP A 797 17.50 -5.70 20.12
N ALA A 798 17.90 -4.48 19.78
CA ALA A 798 17.04 -3.31 19.89
C ALA A 798 15.78 -3.44 19.00
N ILE A 799 15.97 -3.89 17.75
CA ILE A 799 14.86 -4.17 16.82
C ILE A 799 13.98 -5.29 17.39
N ALA A 800 14.57 -6.36 17.90
CA ALA A 800 13.84 -7.47 18.52
C ALA A 800 13.00 -7.01 19.72
N ARG A 801 13.61 -6.29 20.67
CA ARG A 801 12.95 -5.77 21.87
C ARG A 801 11.83 -4.78 21.55
N SER A 802 11.92 -4.07 20.41
CA SER A 802 10.88 -3.15 19.97
C SER A 802 9.57 -3.83 19.56
N ARG A 803 9.59 -5.14 19.32
CA ARG A 803 8.46 -5.95 18.83
C ARG A 803 7.86 -5.49 17.50
N ILE A 804 8.53 -4.64 16.73
CA ILE A 804 8.01 -4.10 15.46
C ILE A 804 7.77 -5.19 14.40
N LEU A 805 8.51 -6.30 14.49
CA LEU A 805 8.39 -7.49 13.63
C LEU A 805 7.64 -8.65 14.31
N HIS A 806 7.08 -8.45 15.52
CA HIS A 806 6.30 -9.51 16.17
C HIS A 806 4.89 -9.59 15.60
N ILE A 807 4.41 -10.82 15.43
CA ILE A 807 3.04 -11.16 15.07
C ILE A 807 2.46 -11.93 16.27
N GLU A 808 1.37 -11.45 16.85
CA GLU A 808 0.64 -12.19 17.89
C GLU A 808 -0.49 -12.99 17.21
N PRO A 809 -0.37 -14.32 17.09
CA PRO A 809 -1.43 -15.13 16.52
C PRO A 809 -2.67 -15.14 17.44
N PRO A 810 -3.88 -15.31 16.89
CA PRO A 810 -5.07 -15.54 17.70
C PRO A 810 -4.88 -16.75 18.62
N ASN A 811 -5.45 -16.70 19.83
CA ASN A 811 -5.42 -17.74 20.88
C ASN A 811 -4.16 -17.86 21.75
N LYS A 812 -3.32 -16.81 21.85
CA LYS A 812 -2.15 -16.77 22.76
C LYS A 812 -1.13 -17.90 22.56
N LEU A 813 -1.18 -18.60 21.43
CA LEU A 813 -0.17 -19.59 21.07
C LEU A 813 1.18 -18.89 20.93
N ARG A 814 2.19 -19.38 21.65
CA ARG A 814 3.56 -18.83 21.60
C ARG A 814 4.18 -19.19 20.25
N ALA A 815 4.13 -18.30 19.27
CA ALA A 815 5.04 -18.37 18.12
C ALA A 815 6.47 -18.05 18.62
N HIS A 816 7.43 -18.92 18.30
CA HIS A 816 8.83 -18.62 18.62
C HIS A 816 9.28 -17.40 17.82
N TYR A 817 10.06 -16.53 18.45
CA TYR A 817 10.53 -15.33 17.78
C TYR A 817 11.52 -15.68 16.66
N HIS A 818 11.18 -15.33 15.42
CA HIS A 818 12.08 -15.47 14.29
C HIS A 818 13.12 -14.35 14.29
N ARG A 819 14.39 -14.67 14.56
CA ARG A 819 15.45 -13.67 14.67
C ARG A 819 15.92 -13.11 13.33
N LYS A 820 15.84 -13.90 12.25
CA LYS A 820 16.38 -13.53 10.93
C LYS A 820 15.87 -12.19 10.40
N PRO A 821 14.57 -11.84 10.49
CA PRO A 821 14.06 -10.52 10.09
C PRO A 821 14.75 -9.36 10.80
N SER A 822 14.91 -9.42 12.11
CA SER A 822 15.57 -8.34 12.87
C SER A 822 17.08 -8.29 12.61
N GLN A 823 17.70 -9.44 12.34
CA GLN A 823 19.10 -9.51 11.90
C GLN A 823 19.29 -8.92 10.50
N TYR A 824 18.37 -9.21 9.58
CA TYR A 824 18.37 -8.65 8.24
C TYR A 824 18.20 -7.13 8.28
N LEU A 825 17.20 -6.64 9.03
CA LEU A 825 16.98 -5.19 9.18
C LEU A 825 18.18 -4.51 9.84
N ALA A 826 18.77 -5.14 10.86
CA ALA A 826 20.01 -4.64 11.48
C ALA A 826 21.17 -4.57 10.48
N ALA A 827 21.37 -5.62 9.69
CA ALA A 827 22.41 -5.64 8.65
C ALA A 827 22.15 -4.55 7.59
N SER A 828 20.92 -4.39 7.12
CA SER A 828 20.54 -3.32 6.18
C SER A 828 20.81 -1.93 6.76
N MET A 829 20.43 -1.70 8.02
CA MET A 829 20.66 -0.42 8.72
C MET A 829 22.16 -0.14 8.89
N LEU A 830 22.96 -1.13 9.30
CA LEU A 830 24.40 -0.97 9.51
C LEU A 830 25.17 -0.78 8.19
N LEU A 831 24.80 -1.50 7.13
CA LEU A 831 25.35 -1.28 5.78
C LEU A 831 25.03 0.12 5.26
N ALA A 832 23.87 0.66 5.65
CA ALA A 832 23.48 2.02 5.40
C ALA A 832 24.08 3.04 6.39
N GLY A 833 24.88 2.62 7.37
CA GLY A 833 25.59 3.50 8.30
C GLY A 833 24.75 4.05 9.47
N TYR A 834 23.66 3.37 9.84
CA TYR A 834 22.82 3.77 10.97
C TYR A 834 23.57 3.55 12.29
N ASN A 835 23.48 4.51 13.21
CA ASN A 835 23.88 4.30 14.61
C ASN A 835 22.66 4.05 15.51
N LYS A 836 22.89 3.90 16.82
CA LYS A 836 21.85 3.63 17.82
C LYS A 836 20.65 4.60 17.74
N TRP A 837 20.88 5.90 17.56
CA TRP A 837 19.82 6.90 17.46
C TRP A 837 19.00 6.76 16.17
N ASP A 838 19.66 6.52 15.03
CA ASP A 838 18.96 6.30 13.75
C ASP A 838 18.08 5.04 13.82
N VAL A 839 18.55 3.99 14.50
CA VAL A 839 17.80 2.75 14.72
C VAL A 839 16.54 3.04 15.55
N GLU A 840 16.65 3.78 16.65
CA GLU A 840 15.52 4.17 17.48
C GLU A 840 14.50 5.05 16.72
N GLU A 841 14.96 6.02 15.94
CA GLU A 841 14.10 6.87 15.12
C GLU A 841 13.39 6.08 14.00
N ALA A 842 14.11 5.16 13.35
CA ALA A 842 13.57 4.29 12.32
C ALA A 842 12.48 3.37 12.89
N ILE A 843 12.72 2.75 14.05
CA ILE A 843 11.72 1.95 14.78
C ILE A 843 10.49 2.82 15.09
N ALA A 844 10.68 4.05 15.59
CA ALA A 844 9.58 4.96 15.89
C ALA A 844 8.80 5.40 14.64
N LYS A 845 9.48 5.59 13.50
CA LYS A 845 8.86 5.90 12.20
C LYS A 845 8.00 4.72 11.72
N LEU A 846 8.52 3.50 11.76
CA LEU A 846 7.77 2.29 11.38
C LEU A 846 6.54 2.11 12.27
N TRP A 847 6.66 2.31 13.58
CA TRP A 847 5.51 2.27 14.50
C TRP A 847 4.45 3.31 14.19
N ARG A 848 4.85 4.56 13.88
CA ARG A 848 3.90 5.63 13.49
C ARG A 848 3.13 5.25 12.23
N LEU A 849 3.83 4.75 11.22
CA LEU A 849 3.24 4.37 9.93
C LEU A 849 2.33 3.12 10.03
N ARG A 850 2.69 2.17 10.90
CA ARG A 850 1.84 1.01 11.25
C ARG A 850 0.57 1.46 11.98
N LYS A 851 0.69 2.36 12.96
CA LYS A 851 -0.47 2.92 13.70
C LYS A 851 -1.39 3.77 12.81
N SER A 852 -0.85 4.46 11.80
CA SER A 852 -1.63 5.30 10.89
C SER A 852 -2.26 4.53 9.72
N GLY A 853 -2.08 3.22 9.64
CA GLY A 853 -2.61 2.40 8.54
C GLY A 853 -1.94 2.59 7.18
N LYS A 854 -0.81 3.32 7.11
CA LYS A 854 -0.12 3.65 5.85
C LYS A 854 0.83 2.55 5.35
N ILE A 855 1.30 1.70 6.27
CA ILE A 855 1.99 0.44 5.96
C ILE A 855 1.18 -0.74 6.50
N MET A 856 -0.07 -0.52 6.96
CA MET A 856 -0.89 -1.67 7.30
C MET A 856 -1.21 -2.38 6.00
N ASP A 857 -0.73 -3.60 5.89
CA ASP A 857 -1.39 -4.58 5.07
C ASP A 857 -2.86 -4.65 5.54
N GLN A 858 -3.77 -4.89 4.61
CA GLN A 858 -5.22 -4.93 4.84
C GLN A 858 -5.61 -5.90 6.00
N ILE A 859 -4.80 -6.93 6.23
CA ILE A 859 -4.95 -7.96 7.26
C ILE A 859 -4.69 -7.38 8.66
N SER A 860 -3.66 -6.54 8.82
CA SER A 860 -3.41 -5.82 10.08
C SER A 860 -4.53 -4.81 10.40
N ALA A 861 -5.09 -4.17 9.37
CA ALA A 861 -6.19 -3.22 9.51
C ALA A 861 -7.51 -3.91 9.90
N ASP A 862 -7.78 -5.07 9.30
CA ASP A 862 -8.97 -5.87 9.56
C ASP A 862 -8.86 -6.62 10.92
N TYR A 863 -7.64 -7.02 11.33
CA TYR A 863 -7.35 -7.53 12.67
C TYR A 863 -7.57 -6.48 13.77
N LEU A 864 -7.15 -5.22 13.58
CA LEU A 864 -7.43 -4.16 14.56
C LEU A 864 -8.92 -3.76 14.61
N ARG A 865 -9.66 -3.91 13.50
CA ARG A 865 -11.13 -3.76 13.49
C ARG A 865 -11.82 -4.91 14.24
N SER A 866 -11.38 -6.16 14.06
CA SER A 866 -11.95 -7.31 14.78
C SER A 866 -11.70 -7.23 16.30
N ILE A 867 -10.56 -6.69 16.73
CA ILE A 867 -10.28 -6.40 18.16
C ILE A 867 -11.24 -5.36 18.74
N ARG A 868 -11.67 -4.35 17.96
CA ARG A 868 -12.70 -3.39 18.42
C ARG A 868 -14.06 -4.04 18.56
N TYR A 869 -14.42 -4.97 17.67
CA TYR A 869 -15.67 -5.73 17.78
C TYR A 869 -15.65 -6.71 18.95
N SER A 870 -14.53 -7.41 19.19
CA SER A 870 -14.33 -8.28 20.36
C SER A 870 -14.42 -7.49 21.68
N LYS A 871 -13.77 -6.32 21.79
CA LYS A 871 -13.92 -5.46 22.97
C LYS A 871 -15.34 -4.94 23.15
N SER A 872 -16.06 -4.68 22.07
CA SER A 872 -17.47 -4.25 22.14
C SER A 872 -18.36 -5.39 22.66
N VAL A 873 -18.12 -6.63 22.23
CA VAL A 873 -18.83 -7.83 22.72
C VAL A 873 -18.50 -8.15 24.18
N ASP A 874 -17.24 -8.00 24.60
CA ASP A 874 -16.85 -8.22 26.01
C ASP A 874 -17.34 -7.08 26.92
N THR A 875 -17.44 -5.85 26.41
CA THR A 875 -18.08 -4.72 27.11
C THR A 875 -19.59 -4.97 27.23
N ILE A 876 -20.24 -5.52 26.20
CA ILE A 876 -21.65 -5.93 26.24
C ILE A 876 -21.86 -7.10 27.22
N ARG A 877 -20.99 -8.11 27.26
CA ARG A 877 -21.05 -9.20 28.27
C ARG A 877 -20.86 -8.69 29.69
N ALA A 878 -19.94 -7.74 29.89
CA ALA A 878 -19.71 -7.11 31.19
C ALA A 878 -20.91 -6.24 31.62
N LEU A 879 -21.54 -5.53 30.68
CA LEU A 879 -22.78 -4.76 30.91
C LEU A 879 -24.00 -5.67 31.17
N LEU A 880 -24.01 -6.88 30.60
CA LEU A 880 -25.07 -7.88 30.78
C LEU A 880 -24.89 -8.79 32.00
N GLY A 881 -23.84 -8.58 32.82
CA GLY A 881 -23.70 -9.23 34.13
C GLY A 881 -23.53 -10.75 34.12
N ALA A 882 -23.22 -11.38 33.00
CA ALA A 882 -23.13 -12.84 32.89
C ALA A 882 -21.84 -13.36 33.55
N ARG A 883 -21.93 -13.82 34.80
CA ARG A 883 -20.88 -14.67 35.42
C ARG A 883 -20.94 -16.10 34.86
N PRO A 884 -19.81 -16.82 34.76
CA PRO A 884 -19.82 -18.20 34.29
C PRO A 884 -20.52 -19.08 35.33
N ALA A 885 -21.58 -19.78 34.90
CA ALA A 885 -22.34 -20.70 35.76
C ALA A 885 -21.54 -21.98 35.98
N THR A 886 -21.02 -22.16 37.19
CA THR A 886 -20.52 -23.43 37.71
C THR A 886 -21.69 -24.22 38.29
N GLN A 887 -22.48 -24.91 37.45
CA GLN A 887 -23.30 -26.04 37.92
C GLN A 887 -23.31 -27.18 36.89
N PRO A 888 -23.17 -28.45 37.32
CA PRO A 888 -23.32 -29.60 36.43
C PRO A 888 -24.78 -29.71 35.97
N ARG A 889 -25.00 -29.89 34.66
CA ARG A 889 -26.32 -30.11 34.08
C ARG A 889 -26.92 -31.43 34.59
N ARG A 890 -28.21 -31.42 34.92
CA ARG A 890 -29.02 -32.63 35.15
C ARG A 890 -29.23 -33.39 33.84
N SER A 891 -29.35 -34.71 33.94
CA SER A 891 -29.56 -35.63 32.83
C SER A 891 -30.94 -35.41 32.19
N LEU A 892 -30.99 -35.48 30.85
CA LEU A 892 -32.22 -35.39 30.05
C LEU A 892 -33.20 -36.56 30.29
N THR A 893 -32.77 -37.60 31.02
CA THR A 893 -33.64 -38.73 31.43
C THR A 893 -34.67 -38.36 32.49
N ASP A 894 -34.52 -37.21 33.17
CA ASP A 894 -35.44 -36.77 34.24
C ASP A 894 -36.60 -35.89 33.71
N VAL A 895 -36.75 -35.73 32.40
CA VAL A 895 -37.78 -34.88 31.80
C VAL A 895 -38.88 -35.77 31.20
N GLU A 896 -39.97 -35.96 31.95
CA GLU A 896 -41.22 -36.48 31.40
C GLU A 896 -41.86 -35.45 30.48
N TRP A 897 -41.92 -35.73 29.18
CA TRP A 897 -42.60 -34.91 28.19
C TRP A 897 -44.09 -35.28 28.14
N ARG A 898 -44.97 -34.32 28.39
CA ARG A 898 -46.42 -34.39 28.07
C ARG A 898 -46.69 -33.79 26.71
#